data_AF-A0A955A7L5-F1
#
_entry.id   AF-A0A955A7L5-F1
#
_cell.length_a   1.000
_cell.length_b   1.000
_cell.length_c   1.000
_cell.angle_alpha   90.00
_cell.angle_beta   90.00
_cell.angle_gamma   90.00
#
_symmetry.space_group_name_H-M   'P 1'
#
loop_
_entity.id
_entity.type
_entity.pdbx_description
1 polymer ?
#
loop_
_entity_poly.entity_id
_entity_poly.type
_entity_poly.pdbx_seq_one_letter_code
_entity_poly.pdbx_strand_id
1 'polypeptide(L)'
;MCRPDRRASVLVDAFNIAHYPGGSSSTADLRVADKHSSGHSRSAQTRRRMIVWTGVVIVYGVVLVFSHRAEHNRWAPPSGTASATVHSADGETWIPLYYRDTPSATPTDRPAVVLLHGTPGDGNAFDKMAEQLSTQGWRVIVPDLLGAGKSIDPVTRTSPSHSIRATAFALRDVLDKEHIKRAHIVGWSNGGGVALYLSDIAPERVASITLLASIGAQEVEGSGGYSFEHFKYAIGIGVFEYLPELLPHFGTFGTRHMREQIIRPFWDSDQRPLKRLMQELPEKHIPVMILHGRNDFLVSPRAAERHHEIMPESVLVMLNSDHFMPFMQPQLAVTELATFFRAVESRAVATLPHTRDESPAWFALGSVQRWVENTLYPLIWPVQLVIFAVLIFLSPFLGVSFGAMIVARGVVDILVMMIATMIAFALRSDDKDATRVPDPLHWSRARSITSKIVRSICTGVVVIVVARLLNFAMLHLAVYRLHDLPMGWLTSGGALIAGSLLTGAIGLTFPLVKSRAGHRRLVAKIKRLHHEYWPMHLYYPVPVAYLIWLSLKRKGIRTITCANPGMGAGGGIIGESKADILRAISVSPHVLPWRMLHASADVDARVKTVMQWLSEDNCELGSLPLVLKPDSGFHGYAVKLARDENDLRSYLTKMHRDLIVQKYHPGPRECAIMWARHTSPQSESVGRITGVNLRELPTVTGTGKHTLEQLVLRHKRHRCQAGTIIRNLGEQRTTIPVKGETVRVSSVGNHIRGARFTDGNHLITPELERAIDAVARNVPHPSLDNQQMQSMGPGGLDTGRFDIKYESDELLQQGRGIGIVELNGTTAEPTQMYDPSHSVYWAWSVYCRHIRTLFDLAIARRKAGASPASLRELYAGWRKHNHGKPDL
;
A
#
# COMPACT_ATOMS: atom_id res chain seq x y z
N MET A 1 3.49 68.48 14.97
CA MET A 1 2.14 68.37 15.57
C MET A 1 1.16 68.02 14.45
N CYS A 2 0.17 67.12 14.58
CA CYS A 2 -0.09 66.07 15.57
C CYS A 2 -0.90 64.92 14.95
N ARG A 3 -0.92 63.76 15.64
CA ARG A 3 -1.81 62.58 15.43
C ARG A 3 -3.14 62.78 16.21
N PRO A 4 -4.13 61.84 16.30
CA PRO A 4 -4.10 60.37 16.12
C PRO A 4 -5.34 59.83 15.32
N ASP A 5 -5.86 58.57 15.35
CA ASP A 5 -5.49 57.27 15.95
C ASP A 5 -6.18 56.07 15.21
N ARG A 6 -6.02 54.84 15.73
CA ARG A 6 -6.94 53.64 15.79
C ARG A 6 -7.90 53.31 14.62
N ARG A 7 -7.80 52.12 13.98
CA ARG A 7 -8.09 50.73 14.45
C ARG A 7 -9.59 50.37 14.65
N ALA A 8 -10.12 49.44 13.84
CA ALA A 8 -11.10 48.40 14.24
C ALA A 8 -11.24 47.33 13.11
N SER A 9 -11.85 46.16 13.39
CA SER A 9 -11.98 45.03 12.45
C SER A 9 -13.18 44.08 12.73
N VAL A 10 -14.00 43.79 11.71
CA VAL A 10 -14.97 42.64 11.56
C VAL A 10 -15.19 42.45 10.02
N LEU A 11 -15.35 41.31 9.31
CA LEU A 11 -15.57 39.84 9.48
C LEU A 11 -17.00 39.26 9.27
N VAL A 12 -17.03 38.10 8.57
CA VAL A 12 -18.11 37.07 8.45
C VAL A 12 -19.37 37.35 7.57
N ASP A 13 -19.56 36.44 6.61
CA ASP A 13 -20.75 35.84 5.95
C ASP A 13 -22.13 36.54 5.89
N ALA A 14 -22.85 36.38 4.75
CA ALA A 14 -24.05 35.51 4.64
C ALA A 14 -24.83 35.62 3.30
N PHE A 15 -25.60 34.55 3.02
CA PHE A 15 -26.49 34.31 1.87
C PHE A 15 -27.62 35.33 1.62
N ASN A 16 -28.04 35.47 0.35
CA ASN A 16 -29.43 35.39 -0.17
C ASN A 16 -29.46 35.71 -1.68
N ILE A 17 -30.50 35.51 -2.50
CA ILE A 17 -31.56 34.51 -2.78
C ILE A 17 -32.33 35.09 -4.01
N ALA A 18 -32.95 34.26 -4.87
CA ALA A 18 -33.92 34.65 -5.94
C ALA A 18 -33.37 35.50 -7.14
N HIS A 19 -33.97 35.55 -8.35
CA HIS A 19 -34.98 34.69 -9.04
C HIS A 19 -34.89 34.82 -10.59
N TYR A 20 -35.70 34.01 -11.31
CA TYR A 20 -36.00 34.02 -12.77
C TYR A 20 -37.02 35.15 -13.16
N PRO A 21 -37.55 35.33 -14.41
CA PRO A 21 -37.40 34.57 -15.69
C PRO A 21 -37.21 35.38 -17.02
N GLY A 22 -37.13 34.68 -18.16
CA GLY A 22 -37.52 35.17 -19.52
C GLY A 22 -36.38 35.33 -20.55
N GLY A 23 -36.51 34.98 -21.83
CA GLY A 23 -37.61 34.28 -22.53
C GLY A 23 -37.31 33.94 -24.02
N SER A 24 -38.04 32.95 -24.56
CA SER A 24 -38.38 32.65 -25.98
C SER A 24 -37.33 32.78 -27.12
N SER A 25 -36.99 31.61 -27.70
CA SER A 25 -36.91 31.30 -29.15
C SER A 25 -36.19 32.20 -30.17
N SER A 26 -35.24 31.62 -30.90
CA SER A 26 -35.53 31.09 -32.26
C SER A 26 -34.45 30.06 -32.70
N THR A 27 -34.73 29.31 -33.78
CA THR A 27 -33.81 28.35 -34.40
C THR A 27 -33.48 28.76 -35.83
N ALA A 28 -32.31 28.31 -36.30
CA ALA A 28 -31.71 28.57 -37.61
C ALA A 28 -31.31 30.03 -37.87
N ASP A 29 -29.99 30.30 -37.82
CA ASP A 29 -29.21 30.21 -39.05
C ASP A 29 -27.71 29.96 -38.75
N LEU A 30 -26.82 30.20 -39.72
CA LEU A 30 -25.34 30.18 -39.65
C LEU A 30 -24.68 28.81 -39.52
N ARG A 31 -24.93 27.94 -40.51
CA ARG A 31 -24.12 26.72 -40.74
C ARG A 31 -22.83 26.95 -41.57
N VAL A 32 -22.36 28.19 -41.71
CA VAL A 32 -21.24 28.57 -42.62
C VAL A 32 -20.24 29.56 -41.98
N ALA A 33 -19.59 29.22 -40.85
CA ALA A 33 -18.42 29.99 -40.35
C ALA A 33 -17.57 29.29 -39.26
N ASP A 34 -17.15 28.01 -39.39
CA ASP A 34 -16.30 27.41 -38.33
C ASP A 34 -15.20 26.42 -38.79
N LYS A 35 -14.42 26.80 -39.82
CA LYS A 35 -13.16 26.12 -40.19
C LYS A 35 -11.88 26.82 -39.73
N HIS A 36 -11.95 28.06 -39.23
CA HIS A 36 -10.77 28.86 -38.84
C HIS A 36 -10.56 29.10 -37.32
N SER A 37 -11.54 28.78 -36.47
CA SER A 37 -11.42 28.99 -35.00
C SER A 37 -10.44 28.02 -34.31
N SER A 38 -10.26 26.81 -34.86
CA SER A 38 -9.64 25.67 -34.16
C SER A 38 -8.16 25.83 -33.80
N GLY A 39 -7.43 26.76 -34.44
CA GLY A 39 -6.07 27.12 -34.07
C GLY A 39 -5.98 27.94 -32.77
N HIS A 40 -6.90 28.90 -32.59
CA HIS A 40 -6.84 29.86 -31.50
C HIS A 40 -7.07 29.21 -30.12
N SER A 41 -8.04 28.31 -29.99
CA SER A 41 -8.33 27.64 -28.71
C SER A 41 -7.18 26.73 -28.23
N ARG A 42 -6.47 26.07 -29.16
CA ARG A 42 -5.24 25.32 -28.87
C ARG A 42 -4.11 26.22 -28.38
N SER A 43 -3.94 27.39 -28.98
CA SER A 43 -2.92 28.36 -28.52
C SER A 43 -3.20 28.83 -27.09
N ALA A 44 -4.45 29.21 -26.78
CA ALA A 44 -4.86 29.68 -25.47
C ALA A 44 -4.72 28.59 -24.40
N GLN A 45 -5.11 27.34 -24.70
CA GLN A 45 -4.94 26.22 -23.78
C GLN A 45 -3.46 25.86 -23.54
N THR A 46 -2.60 26.04 -24.56
CA THR A 46 -1.15 25.83 -24.44
C THR A 46 -0.50 26.95 -23.62
N ARG A 47 -0.84 28.22 -23.89
CA ARG A 47 -0.38 29.39 -23.12
C ARG A 47 -0.80 29.30 -21.66
N ARG A 48 -2.04 28.90 -21.36
CA ARG A 48 -2.51 28.68 -19.99
C ARG A 48 -1.76 27.54 -19.28
N ARG A 49 -1.38 26.49 -20.00
CA ARG A 49 -0.51 25.42 -19.46
C ARG A 49 0.92 25.91 -19.20
N MET A 50 1.50 26.68 -20.11
CA MET A 50 2.82 27.29 -19.91
C MET A 50 2.83 28.19 -18.67
N ILE A 51 1.85 29.09 -18.53
CA ILE A 51 1.73 29.96 -17.35
C ILE A 51 1.65 29.15 -16.05
N VAL A 52 0.85 28.07 -16.01
CA VAL A 52 0.76 27.19 -14.83
C VAL A 52 2.09 26.47 -14.55
N TRP A 53 2.77 25.93 -15.56
CA TRP A 53 4.06 25.27 -15.37
C TRP A 53 5.17 26.25 -14.96
N THR A 54 5.22 27.45 -15.55
CA THR A 54 6.14 28.52 -15.14
C THR A 54 5.89 28.92 -13.68
N GLY A 55 4.62 29.07 -13.27
CA GLY A 55 4.25 29.32 -11.87
C GLY A 55 4.70 28.20 -10.93
N VAL A 56 4.52 26.93 -11.31
CA VAL A 56 4.99 25.77 -10.54
C VAL A 56 6.52 25.77 -10.42
N VAL A 57 7.26 26.06 -11.49
CA VAL A 57 8.74 26.13 -11.48
C VAL A 57 9.24 27.29 -10.62
N ILE A 58 8.61 28.47 -10.69
CA ILE A 58 8.95 29.62 -9.83
C ILE A 58 8.70 29.29 -8.36
N VAL A 59 7.53 28.74 -8.02
CA VAL A 59 7.22 28.32 -6.64
C VAL A 59 8.21 27.25 -6.16
N TYR A 60 8.55 26.27 -7.00
CA TYR A 60 9.55 25.25 -6.66
C TYR A 60 10.93 25.84 -6.37
N GLY A 61 11.42 26.75 -7.23
CA GLY A 61 12.70 27.43 -7.03
C GLY A 61 12.73 28.29 -5.76
N VAL A 62 11.64 29.01 -5.46
CA VAL A 62 11.51 29.77 -4.19
C VAL A 62 11.57 28.83 -2.98
N VAL A 63 10.81 27.74 -3.00
CA VAL A 63 10.78 26.74 -1.91
C VAL A 63 12.14 26.03 -1.75
N LEU A 64 12.87 25.79 -2.85
CA LEU A 64 14.23 25.24 -2.85
C LEU A 64 15.24 26.22 -2.20
N VAL A 65 15.19 27.51 -2.56
CA VAL A 65 16.03 28.54 -1.94
C VAL A 65 15.76 28.70 -0.44
N PHE A 66 14.48 28.68 -0.02
CA PHE A 66 14.14 28.68 1.41
C PHE A 66 14.60 27.40 2.13
N SER A 67 14.56 26.24 1.47
CA SER A 67 15.09 24.98 1.98
C SER A 67 16.58 25.07 2.31
N HIS A 68 17.42 25.46 1.33
CA HIS A 68 18.86 25.54 1.53
C HIS A 68 19.27 26.68 2.47
N ARG A 69 18.52 27.80 2.50
CA ARG A 69 18.75 28.84 3.51
C ARG A 69 18.46 28.35 4.95
N ALA A 70 17.47 27.48 5.12
CA ALA A 70 17.17 26.86 6.42
C ALA A 70 18.20 25.80 6.85
N GLU A 71 18.83 25.11 5.89
CA GLU A 71 19.99 24.23 6.10
C GLU A 71 21.25 25.04 6.47
N HIS A 72 21.59 26.05 5.66
CA HIS A 72 22.78 26.89 5.80
C HIS A 72 22.89 27.57 7.18
N ASN A 73 21.75 27.95 7.77
CA ASN A 73 21.67 28.58 9.08
C ASN A 73 21.86 27.62 10.28
N ARG A 74 22.00 26.30 10.07
CA ARG A 74 22.23 25.33 11.17
C ARG A 74 23.70 25.11 11.53
N TRP A 75 24.63 25.55 10.69
CA TRP A 75 26.06 25.47 10.96
C TRP A 75 26.54 26.77 11.62
N ALA A 76 27.29 26.63 12.71
CA ALA A 76 28.00 27.72 13.38
C ALA A 76 29.51 27.49 13.23
N PRO A 77 30.31 28.54 13.00
CA PRO A 77 31.77 28.40 12.96
C PRO A 77 32.32 28.00 14.34
N PRO A 78 33.40 27.21 14.40
CA PRO A 78 33.97 26.74 15.65
C PRO A 78 34.63 27.87 16.44
N SER A 79 34.49 27.82 17.77
CA SER A 79 35.14 28.74 18.70
C SER A 79 36.20 28.03 19.56
N GLY A 80 37.32 28.73 19.79
CA GLY A 80 38.31 28.42 20.84
C GLY A 80 38.88 27.00 20.87
N THR A 81 39.66 26.59 19.86
CA THR A 81 40.42 25.33 19.88
C THR A 81 41.55 25.34 18.83
N ALA A 82 42.45 24.36 18.86
CA ALA A 82 43.65 24.32 18.03
C ALA A 82 43.40 23.88 16.58
N SER A 83 44.22 24.38 15.66
CA SER A 83 44.28 23.95 14.27
C SER A 83 45.70 24.05 13.72
N ALA A 84 45.98 23.30 12.67
CA ALA A 84 47.19 23.43 11.85
C ALA A 84 46.79 23.63 10.38
N THR A 85 47.52 24.48 9.69
CA THR A 85 47.52 24.50 8.23
C THR A 85 48.58 23.50 7.78
N VAL A 86 48.17 22.50 7.00
CA VAL A 86 49.01 21.33 6.65
C VAL A 86 49.04 21.11 5.14
N HIS A 87 50.05 20.42 4.64
CA HIS A 87 50.19 20.14 3.22
C HIS A 87 49.34 18.95 2.78
N SER A 88 48.73 19.06 1.60
CA SER A 88 48.15 17.95 0.85
C SER A 88 49.22 16.93 0.41
N ALA A 89 48.77 15.74 0.00
CA ALA A 89 49.65 14.62 -0.41
C ALA A 89 50.39 14.83 -1.76
N ASP A 90 50.16 15.97 -2.42
CA ASP A 90 50.89 16.50 -3.59
C ASP A 90 51.78 17.72 -3.24
N GLY A 91 51.68 18.24 -2.01
CA GLY A 91 52.47 19.36 -1.49
C GLY A 91 51.92 20.76 -1.78
N GLU A 92 51.05 20.92 -2.78
CA GLU A 92 50.66 22.23 -3.34
C GLU A 92 49.46 22.90 -2.63
N THR A 93 48.58 22.11 -2.01
CA THR A 93 47.34 22.63 -1.38
C THR A 93 47.45 22.66 0.14
N TRP A 94 47.22 23.84 0.72
CA TRP A 94 47.08 24.01 2.16
C TRP A 94 45.67 23.64 2.63
N ILE A 95 45.55 22.76 3.61
CA ILE A 95 44.26 22.33 4.18
C ILE A 95 44.26 22.61 5.69
N PRO A 96 43.16 23.07 6.30
CA PRO A 96 43.06 23.15 7.76
C PRO A 96 42.78 21.76 8.35
N LEU A 97 43.71 21.21 9.14
CA LEU A 97 43.43 20.12 10.06
C LEU A 97 43.15 20.69 11.46
N TYR A 98 41.92 20.53 11.93
CA TYR A 98 41.52 20.82 13.29
C TYR A 98 41.87 19.64 14.21
N TYR A 99 42.30 19.93 15.44
CA TYR A 99 42.51 18.89 16.45
C TYR A 99 42.32 19.41 17.87
N ARG A 100 42.03 18.49 18.78
CA ARG A 100 42.08 18.71 20.22
C ARG A 100 43.36 18.08 20.77
N ASP A 101 44.10 18.83 21.57
CA ASP A 101 45.13 18.29 22.47
C ASP A 101 44.56 18.24 23.89
N THR A 102 44.48 17.04 24.45
CA THR A 102 44.14 16.81 25.85
C THR A 102 45.45 16.49 26.57
N PRO A 103 45.99 17.40 27.41
CA PRO A 103 47.20 17.12 28.18
C PRO A 103 46.97 15.97 29.14
N SER A 104 48.05 15.35 29.60
CA SER A 104 47.95 14.31 30.61
C SER A 104 47.65 14.88 31.99
N ALA A 105 46.81 14.19 32.78
CA ALA A 105 46.49 14.58 34.16
C ALA A 105 47.69 14.48 35.12
N THR A 106 48.78 13.83 34.70
CA THR A 106 50.07 13.78 35.40
C THR A 106 51.19 13.84 34.35
N PRO A 107 52.21 14.70 34.50
CA PRO A 107 53.33 14.75 33.56
C PRO A 107 54.01 13.37 33.42
N THR A 108 54.18 12.89 32.19
CA THR A 108 54.96 11.68 31.88
C THR A 108 55.69 11.85 30.55
N ASP A 109 56.84 11.19 30.40
CA ASP A 109 57.61 11.11 29.14
C ASP A 109 57.08 10.03 28.18
N ARG A 110 55.83 9.58 28.35
CA ARG A 110 55.23 8.53 27.51
C ARG A 110 54.93 9.04 26.10
N PRO A 111 54.93 8.17 25.08
CA PRO A 111 54.37 8.50 23.77
C PRO A 111 52.93 9.03 23.89
N ALA A 112 52.58 10.02 23.07
CA ALA A 112 51.21 10.49 23.00
C ALA A 112 50.28 9.41 22.42
N VAL A 113 48.98 9.50 22.65
CA VAL A 113 47.96 8.67 22.01
C VAL A 113 47.23 9.52 20.98
N VAL A 114 47.14 9.07 19.73
CA VAL A 114 46.33 9.70 18.68
C VAL A 114 45.06 8.88 18.47
N LEU A 115 43.89 9.52 18.51
CA LEU A 115 42.60 8.87 18.29
C LEU A 115 41.97 9.38 16.98
N LEU A 116 41.97 8.54 15.93
CA LEU A 116 41.51 8.85 14.57
C LEU A 116 40.11 8.28 14.34
N HIS A 117 39.14 9.13 14.00
CA HIS A 117 37.72 8.77 14.08
C HIS A 117 37.16 8.09 12.82
N GLY A 118 35.99 7.45 12.97
CA GLY A 118 35.23 6.84 11.88
C GLY A 118 34.40 7.83 11.07
N THR A 119 33.74 7.35 10.01
CA THR A 119 33.01 8.20 9.05
C THR A 119 31.60 7.66 8.78
N PRO A 120 30.55 8.52 8.79
CA PRO A 120 30.55 9.94 9.14
C PRO A 120 30.75 10.16 10.65
N GLY A 121 31.30 11.31 11.04
CA GLY A 121 31.64 11.63 12.43
C GLY A 121 32.65 12.76 12.56
N ASP A 122 33.09 13.00 13.78
CA ASP A 122 34.16 13.93 14.15
C ASP A 122 34.89 13.43 15.42
N GLY A 123 35.89 14.17 15.89
CA GLY A 123 36.68 13.82 17.07
C GLY A 123 35.87 13.75 18.39
N ASN A 124 34.65 14.29 18.44
CA ASN A 124 33.84 14.25 19.66
C ASN A 124 33.37 12.81 20.01
N ALA A 125 33.44 11.89 19.04
CA ALA A 125 33.26 10.45 19.27
C ALA A 125 34.25 9.85 20.30
N PHE A 126 35.37 10.54 20.58
CA PHE A 126 36.40 10.10 21.53
C PHE A 126 36.42 10.85 22.87
N ASP A 127 35.52 11.81 23.13
CA ASP A 127 35.54 12.66 24.34
C ASP A 127 35.84 11.87 25.63
N LYS A 128 35.02 10.85 25.89
CA LYS A 128 35.12 9.98 27.07
C LYS A 128 36.38 9.11 27.08
N MET A 129 36.90 8.73 25.92
CA MET A 129 38.14 7.94 25.82
C MET A 129 39.37 8.81 26.08
N ALA A 130 39.40 10.04 25.54
CA ALA A 130 40.48 10.99 25.77
C ALA A 130 40.57 11.39 27.26
N GLU A 131 39.44 11.60 27.93
CA GLU A 131 39.35 11.82 29.37
C GLU A 131 39.91 10.64 30.19
N GLN A 132 39.50 9.40 29.87
CA GLN A 132 39.91 8.17 30.57
C GLN A 132 41.36 7.74 30.27
N LEU A 133 41.95 8.21 29.18
CA LEU A 133 43.37 8.04 28.87
C LEU A 133 44.22 9.16 29.49
N SER A 134 43.75 10.41 29.49
CA SER A 134 44.42 11.54 30.16
C SER A 134 44.60 11.27 31.66
N THR A 135 43.54 10.79 32.33
CA THR A 135 43.56 10.39 33.75
C THR A 135 44.43 9.17 34.05
N GLN A 136 44.78 8.36 33.05
CA GLN A 136 45.73 7.24 33.18
C GLN A 136 47.20 7.63 32.89
N GLY A 137 47.49 8.91 32.66
CA GLY A 137 48.84 9.41 32.44
C GLY A 137 49.28 9.39 30.97
N TRP A 138 48.38 9.62 30.01
CA TRP A 138 48.70 9.79 28.58
C TRP A 138 48.38 11.23 28.10
N ARG A 139 49.14 11.80 27.16
CA ARG A 139 48.70 12.96 26.35
C ARG A 139 47.87 12.43 25.19
N VAL A 140 46.73 13.05 24.87
CA VAL A 140 45.80 12.53 23.83
C VAL A 140 45.51 13.58 22.77
N ILE A 141 45.87 13.28 21.53
CA ILE A 141 45.56 14.10 20.34
C ILE A 141 44.36 13.50 19.62
N VAL A 142 43.35 14.32 19.34
CA VAL A 142 42.13 13.91 18.63
C VAL A 142 41.89 14.87 17.46
N PRO A 143 42.39 14.54 16.24
CA PRO A 143 42.11 15.33 15.05
C PRO A 143 40.73 15.01 14.48
N ASP A 144 40.07 16.03 13.92
CA ASP A 144 38.99 15.81 12.95
C ASP A 144 39.64 15.45 11.61
N LEU A 145 39.29 14.31 11.00
CA LEU A 145 39.85 13.88 9.71
C LEU A 145 39.52 14.91 8.61
N LEU A 146 40.30 14.93 7.51
CA LEU A 146 40.06 15.88 6.41
C LEU A 146 38.64 15.71 5.84
N GLY A 147 37.92 16.83 5.71
CA GLY A 147 36.52 16.81 5.28
C GLY A 147 35.51 16.36 6.34
N ALA A 148 35.93 16.20 7.60
CA ALA A 148 35.08 15.90 8.75
C ALA A 148 35.14 16.99 9.83
N GLY A 149 34.15 16.99 10.72
CA GLY A 149 34.04 17.92 11.86
C GLY A 149 34.31 19.39 11.50
N LYS A 150 35.44 19.92 11.99
CA LYS A 150 35.92 21.28 11.77
C LYS A 150 37.07 21.37 10.75
N SER A 151 37.56 20.24 10.23
CA SER A 151 38.63 20.16 9.20
C SER A 151 38.08 20.37 7.78
N ILE A 152 37.47 21.54 7.59
CA ILE A 152 36.90 22.03 6.32
C ILE A 152 37.23 23.52 6.12
N ASP A 153 37.15 23.99 4.88
CA ASP A 153 37.17 25.41 4.58
C ASP A 153 35.94 26.10 5.24
N PRO A 154 36.13 27.13 6.08
CA PRO A 154 35.03 27.76 6.82
C PRO A 154 34.13 28.68 5.98
N VAL A 155 34.54 29.01 4.75
CA VAL A 155 33.83 29.88 3.81
C VAL A 155 33.01 29.05 2.82
N THR A 156 33.63 28.06 2.15
CA THR A 156 32.95 27.17 1.18
C THR A 156 32.21 26.01 1.86
N ARG A 157 32.61 25.65 3.09
CA ARG A 157 32.12 24.50 3.86
C ARG A 157 32.35 23.14 3.19
N THR A 158 33.45 23.04 2.45
CA THR A 158 33.92 21.81 1.78
C THR A 158 35.36 21.49 2.18
N SER A 159 35.86 20.30 1.83
CA SER A 159 37.29 19.97 1.86
C SER A 159 37.78 19.60 0.46
N PRO A 160 39.02 19.96 0.06
CA PRO A 160 39.63 19.48 -1.18
C PRO A 160 39.94 17.96 -1.16
N SER A 161 39.92 17.31 0.01
CA SER A 161 40.10 15.85 0.12
C SER A 161 39.46 15.27 1.38
N HIS A 162 38.95 14.05 1.28
CA HIS A 162 38.57 13.19 2.41
C HIS A 162 39.47 11.95 2.50
N SER A 163 40.58 11.94 1.76
CA SER A 163 41.42 10.75 1.57
C SER A 163 42.13 10.35 2.86
N ILE A 164 42.13 9.05 3.17
CA ILE A 164 42.91 8.51 4.29
C ILE A 164 44.42 8.74 4.12
N ARG A 165 44.92 8.74 2.88
CA ARG A 165 46.33 9.01 2.57
C ARG A 165 46.66 10.48 2.80
N ALA A 166 45.82 11.41 2.34
CA ALA A 166 46.02 12.85 2.60
C ALA A 166 45.94 13.17 4.09
N THR A 167 45.03 12.51 4.82
CA THR A 167 44.89 12.69 6.26
C THR A 167 46.11 12.16 7.04
N ALA A 168 46.83 11.16 6.52
CA ALA A 168 48.08 10.70 7.13
C ALA A 168 49.22 11.74 7.01
N PHE A 169 49.37 12.40 5.85
CA PHE A 169 50.31 13.52 5.69
C PHE A 169 49.94 14.69 6.62
N ALA A 170 48.66 15.07 6.64
CA ALA A 170 48.13 16.08 7.55
C ALA A 170 48.42 15.77 9.04
N LEU A 171 48.32 14.49 9.43
CA LEU A 171 48.61 14.04 10.78
C LEU A 171 50.10 14.11 11.13
N ARG A 172 51.00 13.72 10.20
CA ARG A 172 52.46 13.89 10.37
C ARG A 172 52.80 15.35 10.68
N ASP A 173 52.27 16.29 9.90
CA ASP A 173 52.51 17.72 10.06
C ASP A 173 52.02 18.25 11.43
N VAL A 174 50.93 17.70 11.98
CA VAL A 174 50.49 17.97 13.36
C VAL A 174 51.43 17.36 14.40
N LEU A 175 51.94 16.14 14.20
CA LEU A 175 52.93 15.55 15.11
C LEU A 175 54.24 16.36 15.14
N ASP A 176 54.65 16.96 14.03
CA ASP A 176 55.79 17.88 13.97
C ASP A 176 55.54 19.19 14.71
N LYS A 177 54.38 19.83 14.45
CA LYS A 177 53.95 21.06 15.12
C LYS A 177 53.85 20.89 16.64
N GLU A 178 53.30 19.77 17.10
CA GLU A 178 53.13 19.45 18.53
C GLU A 178 54.37 18.82 19.18
N HIS A 179 55.48 18.74 18.43
CA HIS A 179 56.78 18.17 18.83
C HIS A 179 56.72 16.72 19.32
N ILE A 180 55.73 15.96 18.85
CA ILE A 180 55.50 14.56 19.20
C ILE A 180 56.44 13.69 18.36
N LYS A 181 57.51 13.21 19.00
CA LYS A 181 58.49 12.31 18.38
C LYS A 181 57.86 10.97 17.98
N ARG A 182 57.06 10.37 18.87
CA ARG A 182 56.43 9.05 18.66
C ARG A 182 55.08 8.98 19.39
N ALA A 183 54.11 8.26 18.84
CA ALA A 183 52.76 8.14 19.40
C ALA A 183 52.09 6.78 19.12
N HIS A 184 51.24 6.31 20.04
CA HIS A 184 50.34 5.18 19.81
C HIS A 184 49.17 5.66 18.93
N ILE A 185 48.93 5.00 17.79
CA ILE A 185 47.93 5.46 16.80
C ILE A 185 46.71 4.53 16.84
N VAL A 186 45.57 5.02 17.33
CA VAL A 186 44.31 4.30 17.36
C VAL A 186 43.44 4.77 16.20
N GLY A 187 43.17 3.89 15.25
CA GLY A 187 42.27 4.16 14.15
C GLY A 187 40.93 3.46 14.32
N TRP A 188 39.86 4.23 14.52
CA TRP A 188 38.50 3.73 14.52
C TRP A 188 37.91 3.73 13.11
N SER A 189 37.38 2.60 12.64
CA SER A 189 36.70 2.50 11.34
C SER A 189 37.61 3.00 10.20
N ASN A 190 37.19 4.01 9.42
CA ASN A 190 38.02 4.65 8.39
C ASN A 190 39.37 5.20 8.92
N GLY A 191 39.45 5.60 10.19
CA GLY A 191 40.66 6.10 10.84
C GLY A 191 41.82 5.10 10.90
N GLY A 192 41.57 3.79 10.84
CA GLY A 192 42.64 2.79 10.76
C GLY A 192 43.33 2.75 9.40
N GLY A 193 42.62 3.11 8.32
CA GLY A 193 43.25 3.36 7.02
C GLY A 193 44.26 4.51 7.09
N VAL A 194 43.97 5.56 7.86
CA VAL A 194 44.91 6.67 8.13
C VAL A 194 46.12 6.19 8.93
N ALA A 195 45.91 5.37 9.97
CA ALA A 195 46.99 4.81 10.78
C ALA A 195 47.96 3.95 9.96
N LEU A 196 47.44 3.10 9.07
CA LEU A 196 48.24 2.27 8.17
C LEU A 196 49.06 3.11 7.17
N TYR A 197 48.50 4.17 6.60
CA TYR A 197 49.27 5.09 5.75
C TYR A 197 50.30 5.90 6.54
N LEU A 198 50.05 6.28 7.80
CA LEU A 198 51.06 6.97 8.63
C LEU A 198 52.29 6.08 8.87
N SER A 199 52.09 4.78 9.16
CA SER A 199 53.19 3.81 9.28
C SER A 199 53.92 3.49 7.97
N ASP A 200 53.48 4.03 6.84
CA ASP A 200 54.23 3.97 5.58
C ASP A 200 55.07 5.22 5.35
N ILE A 201 54.47 6.41 5.56
CA ILE A 201 55.13 7.70 5.26
C ILE A 201 56.02 8.23 6.40
N ALA A 202 55.85 7.72 7.63
CA ALA A 202 56.56 8.16 8.82
C ALA A 202 56.59 7.05 9.92
N PRO A 203 57.10 5.83 9.63
CA PRO A 203 57.09 4.70 10.57
C PRO A 203 57.77 5.00 11.91
N GLU A 204 58.81 5.85 11.93
CA GLU A 204 59.54 6.25 13.13
C GLU A 204 58.67 7.01 14.15
N ARG A 205 57.54 7.56 13.71
CA ARG A 205 56.56 8.29 14.54
C ARG A 205 55.55 7.37 15.21
N VAL A 206 55.48 6.10 14.82
CA VAL A 206 54.47 5.15 15.30
C VAL A 206 55.03 4.30 16.43
N ALA A 207 54.45 4.41 17.63
CA ALA A 207 54.76 3.58 18.78
C ALA A 207 54.13 2.18 18.65
N SER A 208 52.85 2.17 18.27
CA SER A 208 52.05 1.00 17.94
C SER A 208 50.81 1.44 17.17
N ILE A 209 50.14 0.50 16.49
CA ILE A 209 48.84 0.72 15.86
C ILE A 209 47.75 -0.02 16.65
N THR A 210 46.57 0.58 16.76
CA THR A 210 45.34 -0.18 17.07
C THR A 210 44.31 0.03 15.97
N LEU A 211 43.92 -1.07 15.33
CA LEU A 211 42.81 -1.15 14.39
C LEU A 211 41.52 -1.44 15.18
N LEU A 212 40.78 -0.38 15.50
CA LEU A 212 39.57 -0.42 16.32
C LEU A 212 38.32 -0.44 15.42
N ALA A 213 37.57 -1.54 15.38
CA ALA A 213 36.42 -1.70 14.47
C ALA A 213 36.72 -1.25 13.02
N SER A 214 37.94 -1.54 12.54
CA SER A 214 38.62 -0.79 11.48
C SER A 214 38.47 -1.40 10.10
N ILE A 215 38.39 -0.54 9.06
CA ILE A 215 38.61 -0.97 7.68
C ILE A 215 40.06 -1.46 7.49
N GLY A 216 40.31 -2.26 6.46
CA GLY A 216 41.69 -2.63 6.10
C GLY A 216 41.83 -3.26 4.72
N ALA A 217 41.93 -4.59 4.65
CA ALA A 217 42.20 -5.30 3.41
C ALA A 217 40.98 -5.25 2.48
N GLN A 218 41.10 -4.62 1.31
CA GLN A 218 40.00 -4.40 0.36
C GLN A 218 39.14 -5.65 0.04
N GLU A 219 39.71 -6.86 0.11
CA GLU A 219 38.99 -8.14 -0.07
C GLU A 219 37.96 -8.47 1.01
N VAL A 220 38.02 -7.82 2.18
CA VAL A 220 37.06 -7.93 3.30
C VAL A 220 36.20 -6.67 3.50
N GLU A 221 36.14 -5.80 2.49
CA GLU A 221 35.33 -4.59 2.52
C GLU A 221 34.28 -4.59 1.38
N GLY A 222 33.02 -4.36 1.72
CA GLY A 222 31.91 -4.26 0.76
C GLY A 222 31.70 -5.54 -0.06
N SER A 223 32.04 -5.49 -1.36
CA SER A 223 31.98 -6.64 -2.28
C SER A 223 33.37 -7.24 -2.59
N GLY A 224 34.40 -6.87 -1.82
CA GLY A 224 35.79 -7.31 -2.00
C GLY A 224 36.52 -6.70 -3.21
N GLY A 225 35.92 -5.73 -3.92
CA GLY A 225 36.35 -5.33 -5.27
C GLY A 225 36.35 -3.83 -5.52
N TYR A 226 37.52 -3.19 -5.41
CA TYR A 226 37.78 -1.76 -5.61
C TYR A 226 36.93 -1.08 -6.70
N SER A 227 36.95 -1.61 -7.93
CA SER A 227 36.25 -0.99 -9.08
C SER A 227 34.73 -1.06 -8.96
N PHE A 228 34.19 -2.04 -8.24
CA PHE A 228 32.77 -2.14 -7.94
C PHE A 228 32.39 -1.24 -6.76
N GLU A 229 33.21 -1.18 -5.71
CA GLU A 229 33.07 -0.20 -4.63
C GLU A 229 33.02 1.23 -5.18
N HIS A 230 33.98 1.61 -6.03
CA HIS A 230 34.00 2.94 -6.65
C HIS A 230 32.79 3.17 -7.57
N PHE A 231 32.31 2.17 -8.32
CA PHE A 231 31.06 2.28 -9.07
C PHE A 231 29.84 2.55 -8.16
N LYS A 232 29.75 1.87 -7.01
CA LYS A 232 28.72 2.15 -6.00
C LYS A 232 28.86 3.56 -5.41
N TYR A 233 30.07 3.99 -5.10
CA TYR A 233 30.33 5.33 -4.53
C TYR A 233 30.04 6.45 -5.54
N ALA A 234 30.29 6.26 -6.84
CA ALA A 234 29.90 7.21 -7.89
C ALA A 234 28.37 7.39 -7.98
N ILE A 235 27.61 6.28 -7.93
CA ILE A 235 26.14 6.34 -7.80
C ILE A 235 25.74 7.03 -6.49
N GLY A 236 26.43 6.68 -5.40
CA GLY A 236 26.24 7.25 -4.07
C GLY A 236 26.39 8.76 -4.03
N ILE A 237 27.46 9.32 -4.60
CA ILE A 237 27.68 10.76 -4.75
C ILE A 237 26.52 11.40 -5.52
N GLY A 238 26.04 10.79 -6.60
CA GLY A 238 24.84 11.25 -7.31
C GLY A 238 23.56 11.28 -6.45
N VAL A 239 23.39 10.31 -5.56
CA VAL A 239 22.16 10.12 -4.74
C VAL A 239 22.19 10.87 -3.41
N PHE A 240 23.35 11.01 -2.79
CA PHE A 240 23.52 11.60 -1.45
C PHE A 240 24.17 12.99 -1.49
N GLU A 241 25.08 13.29 -2.40
CA GLU A 241 25.65 14.64 -2.52
C GLU A 241 24.75 15.52 -3.39
N TYR A 242 24.54 15.14 -4.66
CA TYR A 242 23.92 16.03 -5.66
C TYR A 242 22.38 16.03 -5.69
N LEU A 243 21.72 14.88 -5.51
CA LEU A 243 20.26 14.82 -5.60
C LEU A 243 19.53 15.67 -4.53
N PRO A 244 20.00 15.78 -3.26
CA PRO A 244 19.41 16.69 -2.28
C PRO A 244 19.45 18.17 -2.68
N GLU A 245 20.50 18.63 -3.35
CA GLU A 245 20.63 20.02 -3.85
C GLU A 245 19.55 20.38 -4.90
N LEU A 246 18.87 19.39 -5.46
CA LEU A 246 17.79 19.55 -6.44
C LEU A 246 16.39 19.46 -5.80
N LEU A 247 16.29 19.21 -4.48
CA LEU A 247 15.04 18.87 -3.80
C LEU A 247 14.79 19.74 -2.56
N PRO A 248 13.64 20.42 -2.40
CA PRO A 248 13.36 21.15 -1.17
C PRO A 248 13.22 20.20 0.04
N HIS A 249 14.19 20.27 0.94
CA HIS A 249 14.36 19.34 2.06
C HIS A 249 14.46 20.01 3.45
N PHE A 250 14.66 21.33 3.54
CA PHE A 250 14.69 22.08 4.81
C PHE A 250 15.64 21.46 5.86
N GLY A 251 16.78 20.95 5.40
CA GLY A 251 17.76 20.26 6.26
C GLY A 251 17.32 18.90 6.81
N THR A 252 16.35 18.19 6.23
CA THR A 252 16.05 16.79 6.61
C THR A 252 17.18 15.82 6.24
N PHE A 253 17.87 16.06 5.12
CA PHE A 253 19.07 15.33 4.70
C PHE A 253 20.37 15.86 5.33
N GLY A 254 20.33 16.43 6.55
CA GLY A 254 21.49 17.05 7.19
C GLY A 254 22.03 18.27 6.43
N THR A 255 23.35 18.52 6.53
CA THR A 255 24.10 19.51 5.73
C THR A 255 24.86 18.82 4.61
N ARG A 256 25.19 19.52 3.50
CA ARG A 256 26.02 18.95 2.41
C ARG A 256 27.31 18.30 2.91
N HIS A 257 28.08 18.99 3.76
CA HIS A 257 29.27 18.46 4.42
C HIS A 257 29.02 17.12 5.16
N MET A 258 27.91 17.01 5.91
CA MET A 258 27.53 15.76 6.57
C MET A 258 27.19 14.64 5.57
N ARG A 259 26.68 14.98 4.38
CA ARG A 259 26.40 14.02 3.28
C ARG A 259 27.70 13.58 2.58
N GLU A 260 28.66 14.48 2.40
CA GLU A 260 29.97 14.20 1.81
C GLU A 260 30.76 13.18 2.65
N GLN A 261 30.79 13.34 3.97
CA GLN A 261 31.42 12.39 4.92
C GLN A 261 30.92 10.93 4.81
N ILE A 262 29.74 10.67 4.23
CA ILE A 262 29.20 9.31 4.11
C ILE A 262 29.93 8.52 3.02
N ILE A 263 30.48 9.18 1.98
CA ILE A 263 30.92 8.53 0.74
C ILE A 263 32.28 9.04 0.26
N ARG A 264 32.57 10.34 0.39
CA ARG A 264 33.86 10.90 -0.03
C ARG A 264 35.07 10.26 0.65
N PRO A 265 35.06 9.89 1.94
CA PRO A 265 36.17 9.17 2.55
C PRO A 265 36.53 7.84 1.85
N PHE A 266 35.56 7.19 1.19
CA PHE A 266 35.77 5.93 0.47
C PHE A 266 36.00 6.11 -1.04
N TRP A 267 35.57 7.23 -1.63
CA TRP A 267 35.81 7.59 -3.03
C TRP A 267 37.13 8.33 -3.25
N ASP A 268 37.54 9.16 -2.29
CA ASP A 268 38.81 9.89 -2.30
C ASP A 268 40.00 8.99 -1.85
N SER A 269 39.76 7.71 -1.52
CA SER A 269 40.73 6.79 -0.90
C SER A 269 40.91 5.49 -1.68
N ASP A 270 42.16 5.13 -1.99
CA ASP A 270 42.51 3.79 -2.44
C ASP A 270 42.86 2.90 -1.24
N GLN A 271 42.03 1.87 -1.02
CA GLN A 271 42.22 0.85 0.02
C GLN A 271 43.12 -0.32 -0.44
N ARG A 272 43.41 -0.48 -1.74
CA ARG A 272 44.20 -1.61 -2.26
C ARG A 272 45.60 -1.69 -1.62
N PRO A 273 46.32 -0.57 -1.34
CA PRO A 273 47.60 -0.64 -0.65
C PRO A 273 47.53 -1.12 0.80
N LEU A 274 46.40 -0.92 1.51
CA LEU A 274 46.31 -1.18 2.96
C LEU A 274 46.69 -2.62 3.34
N LYS A 275 46.39 -3.60 2.49
CA LYS A 275 46.84 -4.99 2.66
C LYS A 275 48.36 -5.13 2.61
N ARG A 276 49.01 -4.51 1.61
CA ARG A 276 50.48 -4.50 1.51
C ARG A 276 51.09 -3.80 2.72
N LEU A 277 50.53 -2.66 3.14
CA LEU A 277 51.01 -1.93 4.31
C LEU A 277 50.93 -2.79 5.59
N MET A 278 49.84 -3.53 5.78
CA MET A 278 49.74 -4.51 6.87
C MET A 278 50.79 -5.62 6.80
N GLN A 279 51.13 -6.12 5.60
CA GLN A 279 52.18 -7.14 5.43
C GLN A 279 53.60 -6.61 5.74
N GLU A 280 53.83 -5.30 5.67
CA GLU A 280 55.13 -4.67 5.97
C GLU A 280 55.30 -4.26 7.44
N LEU A 281 54.22 -4.23 8.24
CA LEU A 281 54.29 -3.80 9.65
C LEU A 281 55.24 -4.64 10.53
N PRO A 282 55.37 -5.98 10.34
CA PRO A 282 56.40 -6.77 11.03
C PRO A 282 57.83 -6.33 10.69
N GLU A 283 58.13 -6.08 9.41
CA GLU A 283 59.45 -5.57 8.98
C GLU A 283 59.74 -4.19 9.57
N LYS A 284 58.72 -3.34 9.67
CA LYS A 284 58.75 -2.03 10.31
C LYS A 284 58.82 -2.11 11.86
N HIS A 285 58.74 -3.30 12.46
CA HIS A 285 58.78 -3.57 13.91
C HIS A 285 57.72 -2.77 14.71
N ILE A 286 56.54 -2.53 14.13
CA ILE A 286 55.45 -1.78 14.75
C ILE A 286 54.43 -2.76 15.36
N PRO A 287 54.24 -2.78 16.70
CA PRO A 287 53.22 -3.62 17.32
C PRO A 287 51.80 -3.22 16.89
N VAL A 288 50.95 -4.21 16.63
CA VAL A 288 49.57 -4.01 16.20
C VAL A 288 48.60 -4.72 17.14
N MET A 289 47.56 -4.01 17.58
CA MET A 289 46.35 -4.60 18.15
C MET A 289 45.17 -4.44 17.19
N ILE A 290 44.31 -5.45 17.13
CA ILE A 290 43.03 -5.41 16.41
C ILE A 290 41.94 -5.59 17.47
N LEU A 291 41.06 -4.61 17.61
CA LEU A 291 40.04 -4.55 18.67
C LEU A 291 38.66 -4.38 18.04
N HIS A 292 37.83 -5.44 18.06
CA HIS A 292 36.63 -5.50 17.21
C HIS A 292 35.41 -6.09 17.92
N GLY A 293 34.22 -5.58 17.60
CA GLY A 293 32.95 -6.07 18.14
C GLY A 293 32.40 -7.27 17.36
N ARG A 294 32.07 -8.38 18.03
CA ARG A 294 31.47 -9.58 17.39
C ARG A 294 30.11 -9.30 16.74
N ASN A 295 29.44 -8.21 17.12
CA ASN A 295 28.15 -7.76 16.58
C ASN A 295 28.28 -6.52 15.66
N ASP A 296 29.49 -6.18 15.20
CA ASP A 296 29.68 -5.10 14.22
C ASP A 296 28.95 -5.42 12.90
N PHE A 297 28.13 -4.47 12.45
CA PHE A 297 27.25 -4.55 11.28
C PHE A 297 27.65 -3.59 10.16
N LEU A 298 28.75 -2.86 10.34
CA LEU A 298 29.34 -1.92 9.38
C LEU A 298 30.67 -2.46 8.85
N VAL A 299 31.56 -2.91 9.73
CA VAL A 299 32.80 -3.62 9.36
C VAL A 299 32.72 -5.04 9.91
N SER A 300 32.77 -6.04 9.03
CA SER A 300 32.53 -7.43 9.42
C SER A 300 33.55 -7.90 10.46
N PRO A 301 33.15 -8.69 11.49
CA PRO A 301 34.09 -9.38 12.37
C PRO A 301 35.12 -10.24 11.61
N ARG A 302 34.75 -10.71 10.40
CA ARG A 302 35.66 -11.43 9.50
C ARG A 302 36.81 -10.56 8.99
N ALA A 303 36.64 -9.24 8.91
CA ALA A 303 37.70 -8.32 8.51
C ALA A 303 38.80 -8.27 9.58
N ALA A 304 38.44 -8.16 10.87
CA ALA A 304 39.40 -8.23 11.97
C ALA A 304 40.19 -9.56 12.01
N GLU A 305 39.49 -10.69 11.86
CA GLU A 305 40.12 -12.01 11.73
C GLU A 305 41.07 -12.06 10.51
N ARG A 306 40.69 -11.45 9.39
CA ARG A 306 41.52 -11.38 8.18
C ARG A 306 42.74 -10.46 8.34
N HIS A 307 42.61 -9.35 9.07
CA HIS A 307 43.73 -8.47 9.39
C HIS A 307 44.74 -9.19 10.29
N HIS A 308 44.27 -10.04 11.21
CA HIS A 308 45.12 -10.92 12.02
C HIS A 308 45.78 -12.04 11.19
N GLU A 309 45.08 -12.65 10.23
CA GLU A 309 45.70 -13.58 9.26
C GLU A 309 46.81 -12.94 8.40
N ILE A 310 46.71 -11.64 8.13
CA ILE A 310 47.71 -10.87 7.37
C ILE A 310 48.87 -10.45 8.29
N MET A 311 48.62 -10.24 9.58
CA MET A 311 49.57 -9.82 10.61
C MET A 311 49.56 -10.80 11.79
N PRO A 312 50.14 -12.00 11.67
CA PRO A 312 50.03 -13.05 12.70
C PRO A 312 50.63 -12.66 14.07
N GLU A 313 51.55 -11.70 14.09
CA GLU A 313 52.15 -11.13 15.32
C GLU A 313 51.25 -10.11 16.03
N SER A 314 50.12 -9.71 15.42
CA SER A 314 49.17 -8.79 16.04
C SER A 314 48.40 -9.43 17.19
N VAL A 315 47.91 -8.60 18.12
CA VAL A 315 47.03 -9.02 19.22
C VAL A 315 45.58 -8.80 18.78
N LEU A 316 44.83 -9.88 18.54
CA LEU A 316 43.42 -9.83 18.18
C LEU A 316 42.52 -9.98 19.41
N VAL A 317 41.73 -8.94 19.71
CA VAL A 317 40.75 -8.93 20.81
C VAL A 317 39.34 -8.75 20.24
N MET A 318 38.51 -9.80 20.38
CA MET A 318 37.12 -9.81 19.96
C MET A 318 36.19 -9.69 21.17
N LEU A 319 35.33 -8.65 21.17
CA LEU A 319 34.47 -8.28 22.29
C LEU A 319 32.98 -8.42 21.97
N ASN A 320 32.13 -8.58 22.98
CA ASN A 320 30.67 -8.59 22.81
C ASN A 320 30.12 -7.17 22.66
N SER A 321 30.42 -6.56 21.51
CA SER A 321 30.17 -5.15 21.19
C SER A 321 29.81 -4.98 19.70
N ASP A 322 29.52 -3.75 19.28
CA ASP A 322 29.25 -3.35 17.90
C ASP A 322 30.26 -2.28 17.41
N HIS A 323 30.01 -1.67 16.24
CA HIS A 323 30.87 -0.67 15.63
C HIS A 323 31.08 0.60 16.48
N PHE A 324 30.16 0.90 17.39
CA PHE A 324 30.07 2.16 18.13
C PHE A 324 30.68 2.08 19.54
N MET A 325 31.43 1.00 19.81
CA MET A 325 32.22 0.81 21.04
C MET A 325 32.94 2.08 21.56
N PRO A 326 33.56 2.95 20.73
CA PRO A 326 34.31 4.12 21.23
C PRO A 326 33.51 5.09 22.10
N PHE A 327 32.20 5.28 21.83
CA PHE A 327 31.35 6.20 22.60
C PHE A 327 30.21 5.51 23.37
N MET A 328 29.83 4.29 22.95
CA MET A 328 28.85 3.45 23.64
C MET A 328 29.46 2.65 24.80
N GLN A 329 30.71 2.21 24.67
CA GLN A 329 31.44 1.41 25.67
C GLN A 329 32.91 1.88 25.86
N PRO A 330 33.17 3.19 26.05
CA PRO A 330 34.53 3.75 26.09
C PRO A 330 35.44 3.09 27.14
N GLN A 331 34.89 2.73 28.30
CA GLN A 331 35.65 2.09 29.39
C GLN A 331 36.26 0.75 28.95
N LEU A 332 35.52 -0.04 28.15
CA LEU A 332 35.98 -1.32 27.65
C LEU A 332 37.10 -1.13 26.62
N ALA A 333 36.90 -0.23 25.65
CA ALA A 333 37.92 0.10 24.66
C ALA A 333 39.21 0.66 25.31
N VAL A 334 39.08 1.58 26.28
CA VAL A 334 40.22 2.19 26.99
C VAL A 334 40.97 1.17 27.86
N THR A 335 40.28 0.18 28.43
CA THR A 335 40.92 -0.88 29.24
C THR A 335 41.88 -1.73 28.39
N GLU A 336 41.45 -2.11 27.19
CA GLU A 336 42.28 -2.85 26.24
C GLU A 336 43.42 -1.99 25.69
N LEU A 337 43.12 -0.78 25.20
CA LEU A 337 44.11 0.17 24.68
C LEU A 337 45.23 0.44 25.68
N ALA A 338 44.88 0.83 26.92
CA ALA A 338 45.87 1.15 27.93
C ALA A 338 46.69 -0.08 28.35
N THR A 339 46.13 -1.28 28.27
CA THR A 339 46.85 -2.54 28.56
C THR A 339 47.83 -2.89 27.45
N PHE A 340 47.42 -2.75 26.19
CA PHE A 340 48.29 -2.90 25.03
C PHE A 340 49.42 -1.86 25.02
N PHE A 341 49.13 -0.58 25.25
CA PHE A 341 50.17 0.47 25.31
C PHE A 341 51.18 0.20 26.42
N ARG A 342 50.75 -0.21 27.61
CA ARG A 342 51.67 -0.62 28.70
C ARG A 342 52.57 -1.79 28.29
N ALA A 343 52.05 -2.77 27.56
CA ALA A 343 52.84 -3.88 27.02
C ALA A 343 53.82 -3.44 25.90
N VAL A 344 53.46 -2.47 25.07
CA VAL A 344 54.38 -1.86 24.07
C VAL A 344 55.55 -1.17 24.76
N GLU A 345 55.29 -0.27 25.71
CA GLU A 345 56.34 0.51 26.38
C GLU A 345 57.27 -0.34 27.25
N SER A 346 56.74 -1.43 27.84
CA SER A 346 57.53 -2.42 28.58
C SER A 346 58.17 -3.51 27.70
N ARG A 347 57.99 -3.46 26.37
CA ARG A 347 58.42 -4.49 25.39
C ARG A 347 57.87 -5.90 25.69
N ALA A 348 56.75 -6.00 26.40
CA ALA A 348 56.08 -7.23 26.82
C ALA A 348 54.91 -7.64 25.90
N VAL A 349 54.78 -7.11 24.68
CA VAL A 349 53.68 -7.46 23.75
C VAL A 349 53.59 -8.97 23.52
N ALA A 350 54.73 -9.67 23.41
CA ALA A 350 54.80 -11.13 23.24
C ALA A 350 54.35 -11.94 24.47
N THR A 351 54.01 -11.31 25.61
CA THR A 351 53.36 -11.99 26.75
C THR A 351 51.84 -11.84 26.74
N LEU A 352 51.27 -11.09 25.79
CA LEU A 352 49.83 -11.03 25.56
C LEU A 352 49.38 -12.23 24.70
N PRO A 353 48.16 -12.77 24.89
CA PRO A 353 47.63 -13.78 23.99
C PRO A 353 47.39 -13.17 22.60
N HIS A 354 47.97 -13.77 21.55
CA HIS A 354 47.77 -13.36 20.15
C HIS A 354 46.28 -13.28 19.74
N THR A 355 45.41 -14.09 20.37
CA THR A 355 43.97 -14.03 20.16
C THR A 355 43.22 -14.17 21.48
N ARG A 356 42.23 -13.29 21.71
CA ARG A 356 41.28 -13.35 22.82
C ARG A 356 39.87 -13.07 22.29
N ASP A 357 38.95 -14.03 22.43
CA ASP A 357 37.54 -13.88 22.04
C ASP A 357 36.64 -14.05 23.27
N GLU A 358 36.10 -12.93 23.75
CA GLU A 358 35.20 -12.88 24.91
C GLU A 358 33.73 -13.02 24.51
N SER A 359 33.45 -13.17 23.22
CA SER A 359 32.11 -13.21 22.65
C SER A 359 31.89 -14.50 21.83
N PRO A 360 31.83 -15.68 22.48
CA PRO A 360 31.71 -16.95 21.79
C PRO A 360 30.50 -16.97 20.84
N ALA A 361 30.75 -17.29 19.57
CA ALA A 361 29.76 -17.31 18.51
C ALA A 361 28.59 -18.26 18.85
N TRP A 362 27.43 -17.67 19.16
CA TRP A 362 26.30 -18.37 19.75
C TRP A 362 25.52 -19.26 18.76
N PHE A 363 24.87 -20.29 19.33
CA PHE A 363 24.02 -21.30 18.69
C PHE A 363 24.68 -22.38 17.82
N ALA A 364 24.08 -23.57 17.85
CA ALA A 364 24.48 -24.75 17.07
C ALA A 364 24.35 -24.59 15.54
N LEU A 365 23.56 -23.61 15.07
CA LEU A 365 23.51 -23.21 13.66
C LEU A 365 24.71 -22.36 13.23
N GLY A 366 25.51 -21.87 14.17
CA GLY A 366 26.71 -21.06 13.91
C GLY A 366 27.83 -21.79 13.16
N SER A 367 27.75 -23.13 13.04
CA SER A 367 28.60 -23.95 12.17
C SER A 367 28.18 -23.82 10.71
N VAL A 368 26.89 -23.98 10.41
CA VAL A 368 26.31 -23.76 9.07
C VAL A 368 26.44 -22.29 8.65
N GLN A 369 26.24 -21.35 9.59
CA GLN A 369 26.40 -19.92 9.34
C GLN A 369 27.85 -19.59 8.95
N ARG A 370 28.85 -19.99 9.77
CA ARG A 370 30.27 -19.79 9.46
C ARG A 370 30.71 -20.57 8.21
N TRP A 371 30.09 -21.70 7.90
CA TRP A 371 30.32 -22.39 6.62
C TRP A 371 29.80 -21.58 5.43
N VAL A 372 28.59 -21.02 5.50
CA VAL A 372 28.04 -20.14 4.44
C VAL A 372 28.89 -18.87 4.29
N GLU A 373 29.32 -18.27 5.40
CA GLU A 373 30.23 -17.12 5.42
C GLU A 373 31.56 -17.49 4.76
N ASN A 374 32.29 -18.50 5.27
CA ASN A 374 33.57 -18.94 4.72
C ASN A 374 33.48 -19.47 3.28
N THR A 375 32.31 -19.87 2.79
CA THR A 375 32.10 -20.34 1.41
C THR A 375 31.74 -19.21 0.45
N LEU A 376 30.89 -18.25 0.85
CA LEU A 376 30.45 -17.15 -0.03
C LEU A 376 31.40 -15.96 -0.02
N TYR A 377 32.03 -15.69 1.12
CA TYR A 377 32.80 -14.47 1.35
C TYR A 377 34.09 -14.40 0.51
N PRO A 378 34.88 -15.49 0.33
CA PRO A 378 36.04 -15.46 -0.56
C PRO A 378 35.71 -15.36 -2.07
N LEU A 379 34.42 -15.45 -2.44
CA LEU A 379 34.00 -15.39 -3.83
C LEU A 379 33.86 -13.94 -4.27
N ILE A 380 34.62 -13.55 -5.29
CA ILE A 380 34.49 -12.24 -5.92
C ILE A 380 33.04 -11.96 -6.35
N TRP A 381 32.62 -10.70 -6.27
CA TRP A 381 31.23 -10.28 -6.49
C TRP A 381 30.55 -10.79 -7.79
N PRO A 382 31.23 -11.04 -8.94
CA PRO A 382 30.57 -11.62 -10.12
C PRO A 382 30.13 -13.07 -9.90
N VAL A 383 30.86 -13.84 -9.09
CA VAL A 383 30.52 -15.23 -8.74
C VAL A 383 29.33 -15.24 -7.78
N GLN A 384 29.34 -14.38 -6.76
CA GLN A 384 28.17 -14.17 -5.87
C GLN A 384 26.93 -13.78 -6.69
N LEU A 385 27.07 -12.82 -7.61
CA LEU A 385 26.00 -12.38 -8.51
C LEU A 385 25.40 -13.56 -9.31
N VAL A 386 26.23 -14.42 -9.90
CA VAL A 386 25.75 -15.60 -10.66
C VAL A 386 25.04 -16.59 -9.74
N ILE A 387 25.60 -16.90 -8.57
CA ILE A 387 24.99 -17.81 -7.59
C ILE A 387 23.59 -17.32 -7.20
N PHE A 388 23.44 -16.07 -6.78
CA PHE A 388 22.14 -15.53 -6.38
C PHE A 388 21.18 -15.33 -7.57
N ALA A 389 21.69 -15.00 -8.76
CA ALA A 389 20.87 -14.95 -9.96
C ALA A 389 20.27 -16.33 -10.29
N VAL A 390 21.04 -17.41 -10.17
CA VAL A 390 20.55 -18.79 -10.35
C VAL A 390 19.58 -19.18 -9.24
N LEU A 391 19.88 -18.91 -7.96
CA LEU A 391 18.99 -19.24 -6.84
C LEU A 391 17.63 -18.54 -6.96
N ILE A 392 17.61 -17.25 -7.31
CA ILE A 392 16.39 -16.47 -7.54
C ILE A 392 15.68 -16.91 -8.84
N PHE A 393 16.44 -17.29 -9.88
CA PHE A 393 15.87 -17.84 -11.11
C PHE A 393 15.16 -19.17 -10.86
N LEU A 394 15.68 -20.04 -9.99
CA LEU A 394 15.05 -21.30 -9.62
C LEU A 394 13.83 -21.07 -8.69
N SER A 395 14.05 -20.43 -7.54
CA SER A 395 13.00 -20.13 -6.55
C SER A 395 13.03 -18.65 -6.14
N PRO A 396 12.15 -17.79 -6.70
CA PRO A 396 12.22 -16.35 -6.46
C PRO A 396 11.94 -15.99 -5.00
N PHE A 397 11.03 -16.72 -4.34
CA PHE A 397 10.70 -16.48 -2.93
C PHE A 397 11.84 -16.88 -2.00
N LEU A 398 12.38 -18.10 -2.13
CA LEU A 398 13.46 -18.57 -1.28
C LEU A 398 14.78 -17.85 -1.59
N GLY A 399 15.10 -17.64 -2.87
CA GLY A 399 16.32 -16.96 -3.30
C GLY A 399 16.38 -15.50 -2.84
N VAL A 400 15.28 -14.74 -2.94
CA VAL A 400 15.25 -13.35 -2.44
C VAL A 400 15.23 -13.31 -0.91
N SER A 401 14.54 -14.23 -0.23
CA SER A 401 14.51 -14.27 1.24
C SER A 401 15.87 -14.65 1.83
N PHE A 402 16.53 -15.67 1.27
CA PHE A 402 17.90 -16.06 1.65
C PHE A 402 18.89 -14.96 1.30
N GLY A 403 18.82 -14.39 0.09
CA GLY A 403 19.64 -13.25 -0.32
C GLY A 403 19.52 -12.05 0.61
N ALA A 404 18.30 -11.69 1.03
CA ALA A 404 18.06 -10.62 1.99
C ALA A 404 18.67 -10.91 3.37
N MET A 405 18.64 -12.17 3.83
CA MET A 405 19.28 -12.58 5.09
C MET A 405 20.81 -12.46 5.03
N ILE A 406 21.42 -12.90 3.92
CA ILE A 406 22.88 -12.83 3.70
C ILE A 406 23.36 -11.37 3.54
N VAL A 407 22.58 -10.51 2.86
CA VAL A 407 22.82 -9.05 2.79
C VAL A 407 22.66 -8.38 4.16
N ALA A 408 21.68 -8.81 4.97
CA ALA A 408 21.47 -8.27 6.32
C ALA A 408 22.63 -8.59 7.29
N ARG A 409 23.45 -9.61 6.99
CA ARG A 409 24.69 -9.95 7.71
C ARG A 409 25.97 -9.38 7.06
N GLY A 410 25.86 -8.61 5.97
CA GLY A 410 27.02 -8.01 5.29
C GLY A 410 27.92 -9.01 4.55
N VAL A 411 27.45 -10.23 4.30
CA VAL A 411 28.22 -11.32 3.67
C VAL A 411 28.20 -11.23 2.14
N VAL A 412 27.16 -10.59 1.59
CA VAL A 412 27.01 -10.26 0.16
C VAL A 412 26.54 -8.83 0.05
N ASP A 413 27.12 -8.08 -0.89
CA ASP A 413 26.77 -6.67 -1.09
C ASP A 413 25.31 -6.47 -1.58
N ILE A 414 24.72 -5.36 -1.14
CA ILE A 414 23.33 -5.00 -1.42
C ILE A 414 23.06 -4.82 -2.92
N LEU A 415 23.97 -4.20 -3.67
CA LEU A 415 23.83 -3.96 -5.10
C LEU A 415 24.16 -5.22 -5.92
N VAL A 416 25.08 -6.07 -5.45
CA VAL A 416 25.28 -7.44 -6.00
C VAL A 416 23.95 -8.21 -5.96
N MET A 417 23.26 -8.21 -4.82
CA MET A 417 21.95 -8.86 -4.66
C MET A 417 20.87 -8.24 -5.54
N MET A 418 20.83 -6.91 -5.65
CA MET A 418 19.87 -6.21 -6.51
C MET A 418 20.10 -6.54 -7.99
N ILE A 419 21.35 -6.57 -8.47
CA ILE A 419 21.70 -6.93 -9.85
C ILE A 419 21.41 -8.40 -10.13
N ALA A 420 21.74 -9.31 -9.20
CA ALA A 420 21.38 -10.72 -9.29
C ALA A 420 19.84 -10.92 -9.42
N THR A 421 19.07 -10.19 -8.61
CA THR A 421 17.60 -10.15 -8.67
C THR A 421 17.11 -9.62 -10.03
N MET A 422 17.72 -8.55 -10.54
CA MET A 422 17.38 -7.97 -11.85
C MET A 422 17.57 -8.96 -12.99
N ILE A 423 18.70 -9.66 -13.00
CA ILE A 423 19.07 -10.66 -14.02
C ILE A 423 18.11 -11.85 -13.95
N ALA A 424 17.89 -12.42 -12.75
CA ALA A 424 16.98 -13.54 -12.55
C ALA A 424 15.56 -13.26 -13.07
N PHE A 425 14.98 -12.09 -12.74
CA PHE A 425 13.65 -11.71 -13.23
C PHE A 425 13.62 -11.29 -14.71
N ALA A 426 14.75 -10.85 -15.29
CA ALA A 426 14.85 -10.64 -16.73
C ALA A 426 14.86 -11.96 -17.50
N LEU A 427 15.59 -12.97 -17.01
CA LEU A 427 15.66 -14.32 -17.58
C LEU A 427 14.35 -15.10 -17.40
N ARG A 428 13.67 -15.00 -16.24
CA ARG A 428 12.35 -15.63 -15.99
C ARG A 428 11.17 -14.98 -16.76
N SER A 429 11.39 -14.10 -17.73
CA SER A 429 10.29 -13.44 -18.42
C SER A 429 9.66 -14.36 -19.48
N ASP A 430 8.68 -15.17 -19.07
CA ASP A 430 7.88 -16.04 -19.95
C ASP A 430 7.32 -15.25 -21.15
N ASP A 431 7.83 -15.53 -22.35
CA ASP A 431 7.44 -14.82 -23.57
C ASP A 431 6.85 -15.80 -24.61
N LYS A 432 5.62 -16.24 -24.34
CA LYS A 432 4.84 -17.10 -25.26
C LYS A 432 4.46 -16.41 -26.58
N ASP A 433 4.75 -15.11 -26.73
CA ASP A 433 4.61 -14.35 -27.97
C ASP A 433 5.89 -14.42 -28.87
N ALA A 434 7.00 -15.00 -28.39
CA ALA A 434 8.30 -14.97 -29.07
C ALA A 434 8.41 -15.78 -30.37
N THR A 435 7.40 -16.57 -30.74
CA THR A 435 7.35 -17.34 -31.99
C THR A 435 7.01 -16.50 -33.22
N ARG A 436 6.73 -15.20 -33.07
CA ARG A 436 6.54 -14.27 -34.19
C ARG A 436 7.86 -13.60 -34.58
N VAL A 437 8.38 -13.99 -35.75
CA VAL A 437 9.47 -13.28 -36.44
C VAL A 437 9.13 -11.79 -36.53
N PRO A 438 10.02 -10.87 -36.10
CA PRO A 438 9.75 -9.44 -36.20
C PRO A 438 9.70 -8.96 -37.65
N ASP A 439 8.61 -8.28 -38.02
CA ASP A 439 8.51 -7.52 -39.27
C ASP A 439 9.57 -6.38 -39.26
N PRO A 440 10.54 -6.36 -40.19
CA PRO A 440 11.61 -5.37 -40.21
C PRO A 440 11.13 -3.91 -40.25
N LEU A 441 9.94 -3.65 -40.78
CA LEU A 441 9.40 -2.30 -40.98
C LEU A 441 8.68 -1.73 -39.74
N HIS A 442 8.53 -2.51 -38.65
CA HIS A 442 7.72 -2.13 -37.49
C HIS A 442 8.42 -2.26 -36.12
N TRP A 443 9.57 -1.59 -35.98
CA TRP A 443 10.37 -1.44 -34.75
C TRP A 443 9.58 -0.93 -33.51
N SER A 444 8.39 -0.35 -33.69
CA SER A 444 7.60 0.31 -32.63
C SER A 444 6.87 -0.63 -31.65
N ARG A 445 6.92 -1.96 -31.84
CA ARG A 445 6.21 -2.94 -30.97
C ARG A 445 7.10 -3.80 -30.08
N ALA A 446 8.43 -3.76 -30.24
CA ALA A 446 9.33 -4.37 -29.28
C ALA A 446 9.22 -3.64 -27.93
N ARG A 447 8.54 -4.26 -26.94
CA ARG A 447 8.55 -3.76 -25.55
C ARG A 447 9.96 -3.94 -24.99
N SER A 448 10.79 -2.90 -25.13
CA SER A 448 12.24 -3.01 -24.98
C SER A 448 12.67 -3.76 -23.73
N ILE A 449 13.82 -4.46 -23.84
CA ILE A 449 14.47 -5.16 -22.74
C ILE A 449 14.72 -4.20 -21.57
N THR A 450 15.09 -2.94 -21.83
CA THR A 450 15.13 -1.83 -20.86
C THR A 450 13.84 -1.73 -20.04
N SER A 451 12.66 -1.83 -20.67
CA SER A 451 11.37 -1.78 -19.99
C SER A 451 11.01 -3.04 -19.20
N LYS A 452 11.69 -4.19 -19.44
CA LYS A 452 11.64 -5.40 -18.60
C LYS A 452 12.60 -5.23 -17.41
N ILE A 453 13.87 -4.88 -17.67
CA ILE A 453 14.91 -4.63 -16.66
C ILE A 453 14.44 -3.59 -15.62
N VAL A 454 13.90 -2.44 -16.03
CA VAL A 454 13.38 -1.41 -15.10
C VAL A 454 12.23 -1.92 -14.21
N ARG A 455 11.47 -2.94 -14.61
CA ARG A 455 10.46 -3.59 -13.73
C ARG A 455 11.10 -4.52 -12.70
N SER A 456 12.16 -5.24 -13.08
CA SER A 456 12.94 -6.08 -12.17
C SER A 456 13.71 -5.24 -11.16
N ILE A 457 14.33 -4.14 -11.62
CA ILE A 457 14.97 -3.09 -10.80
C ILE A 457 13.99 -2.65 -9.71
N CYS A 458 12.87 -2.01 -10.06
CA CYS A 458 12.00 -1.39 -9.06
C CYS A 458 11.43 -2.40 -8.04
N THR A 459 11.20 -3.66 -8.43
CA THR A 459 10.75 -4.69 -7.49
C THR A 459 11.88 -5.11 -6.53
N GLY A 460 13.05 -5.49 -7.06
CA GLY A 460 14.18 -5.95 -6.25
C GLY A 460 14.75 -4.86 -5.34
N VAL A 461 14.92 -3.63 -5.88
CA VAL A 461 15.32 -2.44 -5.11
C VAL A 461 14.38 -2.24 -3.93
N VAL A 462 13.06 -2.23 -4.15
CA VAL A 462 12.11 -1.94 -3.07
C VAL A 462 12.14 -2.99 -1.97
N VAL A 463 12.22 -4.29 -2.29
CA VAL A 463 12.32 -5.34 -1.24
C VAL A 463 13.57 -5.16 -0.39
N ILE A 464 14.73 -5.02 -1.04
CA ILE A 464 16.03 -5.01 -0.38
C ILE A 464 16.25 -3.70 0.39
N VAL A 465 15.86 -2.56 -0.20
CA VAL A 465 15.91 -1.24 0.46
C VAL A 465 14.90 -1.15 1.60
N VAL A 466 13.67 -1.68 1.48
CA VAL A 466 12.73 -1.72 2.62
C VAL A 466 13.24 -2.62 3.74
N ALA A 467 13.88 -3.75 3.44
CA ALA A 467 14.52 -4.59 4.47
C ALA A 467 15.65 -3.83 5.21
N ARG A 468 16.57 -3.17 4.48
CA ARG A 468 17.66 -2.38 5.09
C ARG A 468 17.14 -1.13 5.83
N LEU A 469 16.12 -0.45 5.31
CA LEU A 469 15.50 0.72 5.97
C LEU A 469 14.69 0.33 7.21
N LEU A 470 14.02 -0.82 7.23
CA LEU A 470 13.36 -1.32 8.44
C LEU A 470 14.40 -1.71 9.50
N ASN A 471 15.51 -2.34 9.11
CA ASN A 471 16.61 -2.62 10.03
C ASN A 471 17.23 -1.32 10.58
N PHE A 472 17.45 -0.32 9.71
CA PHE A 472 17.96 1.00 10.10
C PHE A 472 16.97 1.79 10.99
N ALA A 473 15.66 1.73 10.72
CA ALA A 473 14.64 2.39 11.54
C ALA A 473 14.47 1.71 12.91
N MET A 474 14.58 0.39 12.99
CA MET A 474 14.65 -0.35 14.26
C MET A 474 15.91 0.02 15.05
N LEU A 475 17.06 0.15 14.37
CA LEU A 475 18.29 0.63 15.00
C LEU A 475 18.13 2.08 15.52
N HIS A 476 17.48 2.96 14.75
CA HIS A 476 17.20 4.34 15.16
C HIS A 476 16.25 4.45 16.36
N LEU A 477 15.39 3.44 16.59
CA LEU A 477 14.55 3.30 17.78
C LEU A 477 15.33 2.73 18.98
N ALA A 478 16.21 1.74 18.75
CA ALA A 478 17.06 1.14 19.78
C ALA A 478 18.07 2.16 20.34
N VAL A 479 18.82 2.84 19.46
CA VAL A 479 19.86 3.83 19.78
C VAL A 479 19.33 4.99 20.64
N TYR A 480 18.03 5.31 20.59
CA TYR A 480 17.48 6.49 21.27
C TYR A 480 16.67 6.24 22.55
N ARG A 481 15.98 5.09 22.74
CA ARG A 481 15.03 4.95 23.89
C ARG A 481 14.81 3.56 24.51
N LEU A 482 15.34 2.45 24.00
CA LEU A 482 14.95 1.10 24.46
C LEU A 482 16.15 0.18 24.70
N HIS A 483 16.82 0.38 25.84
CA HIS A 483 18.03 -0.35 26.23
C HIS A 483 17.74 -1.70 26.92
N ASP A 484 16.63 -1.83 27.66
CA ASP A 484 16.47 -2.87 28.70
C ASP A 484 15.45 -3.98 28.37
N LEU A 485 15.23 -4.32 27.08
CA LEU A 485 14.32 -5.40 26.69
C LEU A 485 15.00 -6.48 25.82
N PRO A 486 14.97 -7.77 26.21
CA PRO A 486 15.62 -8.88 25.48
C PRO A 486 14.80 -9.35 24.25
N MET A 487 14.30 -8.40 23.44
CA MET A 487 13.20 -8.62 22.48
C MET A 487 13.57 -8.33 21.01
N GLY A 488 14.86 -8.18 20.69
CA GLY A 488 15.35 -7.86 19.33
C GLY A 488 14.96 -8.86 18.23
N TRP A 489 14.55 -10.08 18.59
CA TRP A 489 14.03 -11.08 17.67
C TRP A 489 12.58 -10.82 17.24
N LEU A 490 11.73 -10.32 18.16
CA LEU A 490 10.32 -10.04 17.90
C LEU A 490 10.14 -8.78 17.03
N THR A 491 10.98 -7.77 17.22
CA THR A 491 11.06 -6.60 16.33
C THR A 491 11.49 -7.03 14.92
N SER A 492 12.56 -7.83 14.80
CA SER A 492 13.06 -8.36 13.52
C SER A 492 12.01 -9.17 12.75
N GLY A 493 11.30 -10.08 13.43
CA GLY A 493 10.22 -10.87 12.83
C GLY A 493 9.01 -10.02 12.39
N GLY A 494 8.60 -9.06 13.22
CA GLY A 494 7.52 -8.12 12.89
C GLY A 494 7.85 -7.24 11.68
N ALA A 495 9.09 -6.76 11.58
CA ALA A 495 9.58 -6.00 10.44
C ALA A 495 9.56 -6.82 9.13
N LEU A 496 10.00 -8.09 9.16
CA LEU A 496 9.95 -9.00 8.02
C LEU A 496 8.52 -9.20 7.50
N ILE A 497 7.54 -9.37 8.40
CA ILE A 497 6.12 -9.50 8.03
C ILE A 497 5.60 -8.20 7.41
N ALA A 498 5.85 -7.05 8.04
CA ALA A 498 5.40 -5.74 7.55
C ALA A 498 6.00 -5.39 6.17
N GLY A 499 7.30 -5.60 5.98
CA GLY A 499 7.99 -5.37 4.70
C GLY A 499 7.49 -6.30 3.58
N SER A 500 7.17 -7.55 3.92
CA SER A 500 6.59 -8.52 2.98
C SER A 500 5.18 -8.14 2.54
N LEU A 501 4.34 -7.68 3.47
CA LEU A 501 2.98 -7.20 3.18
C LEU A 501 3.00 -5.93 2.31
N LEU A 502 3.89 -4.99 2.60
CA LEU A 502 4.08 -3.76 1.80
C LEU A 502 4.59 -4.07 0.40
N THR A 503 5.56 -4.99 0.28
CA THR A 503 6.05 -5.52 -1.00
C THR A 503 4.92 -6.09 -1.84
N GLY A 504 4.06 -6.94 -1.24
CA GLY A 504 2.88 -7.49 -1.90
C GLY A 504 1.94 -6.39 -2.42
N ALA A 505 1.67 -5.36 -1.60
CA ALA A 505 0.81 -4.24 -2.00
C ALA A 505 1.38 -3.44 -3.19
N ILE A 506 2.69 -3.20 -3.23
CA ILE A 506 3.36 -2.49 -4.34
C ILE A 506 3.37 -3.33 -5.62
N GLY A 507 3.73 -4.62 -5.53
CA GLY A 507 3.70 -5.55 -6.66
C GLY A 507 2.30 -5.71 -7.28
N LEU A 508 1.26 -5.77 -6.44
CA LEU A 508 -0.14 -5.88 -6.86
C LEU A 508 -0.75 -4.57 -7.41
N THR A 509 -0.07 -3.43 -7.28
CA THR A 509 -0.55 -2.12 -7.77
C THR A 509 0.21 -1.61 -8.99
N PHE A 510 1.51 -1.89 -9.14
CA PHE A 510 2.32 -1.39 -10.25
C PHE A 510 1.76 -1.71 -11.67
N PRO A 511 1.22 -2.91 -11.98
CA PRO A 511 0.59 -3.19 -13.28
C PRO A 511 -0.63 -2.30 -13.59
N LEU A 512 -1.26 -1.74 -12.56
CA LEU A 512 -2.41 -0.84 -12.66
C LEU A 512 -2.01 0.62 -12.91
N VAL A 513 -0.72 0.96 -12.92
CA VAL A 513 -0.23 2.29 -13.30
C VAL A 513 0.19 2.34 -14.78
N LYS A 514 0.86 1.28 -15.27
CA LYS A 514 1.63 1.28 -16.53
C LYS A 514 0.84 1.44 -17.85
N SER A 515 -0.49 1.26 -17.88
CA SER A 515 -1.26 1.33 -19.13
C SER A 515 -2.54 2.17 -18.98
N ARG A 516 -3.04 2.76 -20.08
CA ARG A 516 -4.31 3.52 -20.06
C ARG A 516 -5.51 2.68 -19.58
N ALA A 517 -5.49 1.37 -19.79
CA ALA A 517 -6.48 0.44 -19.22
C ALA A 517 -6.20 0.16 -17.74
N GLY A 518 -4.94 -0.08 -17.36
CA GLY A 518 -4.48 -0.24 -15.97
C GLY A 518 -4.87 0.96 -15.12
N HIS A 519 -4.52 2.18 -15.52
CA HIS A 519 -4.83 3.41 -14.78
C HIS A 519 -6.36 3.59 -14.61
N ARG A 520 -7.17 3.18 -15.59
CA ARG A 520 -8.63 3.15 -15.45
C ARG A 520 -9.11 2.09 -14.45
N ARG A 521 -8.43 0.93 -14.37
CA ARG A 521 -8.64 -0.10 -13.31
C ARG A 521 -8.14 0.37 -11.93
N LEU A 522 -7.10 1.21 -11.85
CA LEU A 522 -6.64 1.82 -10.59
C LEU A 522 -7.60 2.90 -10.10
N VAL A 523 -8.00 3.84 -10.98
CA VAL A 523 -9.04 4.83 -10.69
C VAL A 523 -10.37 4.15 -10.35
N ALA A 524 -10.67 2.98 -10.92
CA ALA A 524 -11.78 2.14 -10.50
C ALA A 524 -11.57 1.57 -9.07
N LYS A 525 -10.41 0.99 -8.74
CA LYS A 525 -10.09 0.56 -7.35
C LYS A 525 -10.24 1.71 -6.34
N ILE A 526 -9.72 2.90 -6.65
CA ILE A 526 -9.84 4.08 -5.78
C ILE A 526 -11.31 4.53 -5.68
N LYS A 527 -12.07 4.54 -6.78
CA LYS A 527 -13.50 4.87 -6.74
C LYS A 527 -14.37 3.81 -6.06
N ARG A 528 -13.89 2.57 -5.90
CA ARG A 528 -14.53 1.55 -5.04
C ARG A 528 -14.41 1.84 -3.54
N LEU A 529 -13.64 2.85 -3.12
CA LEU A 529 -13.72 3.39 -1.77
C LEU A 529 -15.04 4.13 -1.50
N HIS A 530 -15.84 4.44 -2.54
CA HIS A 530 -17.21 4.91 -2.35
C HIS A 530 -18.12 3.77 -1.87
N HIS A 531 -18.96 4.07 -0.87
CA HIS A 531 -19.76 3.07 -0.15
C HIS A 531 -20.64 2.20 -1.06
N GLU A 532 -21.14 2.77 -2.17
CA GLU A 532 -21.81 2.08 -3.27
C GLU A 532 -21.13 0.75 -3.71
N TYR A 533 -19.79 0.70 -3.71
CA TYR A 533 -19.03 -0.48 -4.17
C TYR A 533 -18.43 -1.31 -3.04
N TRP A 534 -18.76 -1.02 -1.78
CA TRP A 534 -18.25 -1.77 -0.65
C TRP A 534 -18.80 -3.21 -0.65
N PRO A 535 -17.99 -4.22 -0.29
CA PRO A 535 -18.51 -5.55 -0.04
C PRO A 535 -19.41 -5.56 1.20
N MET A 536 -20.40 -6.45 1.18
CA MET A 536 -21.43 -6.60 2.22
C MET A 536 -20.90 -6.54 3.68
N HIS A 537 -19.72 -7.13 3.94
CA HIS A 537 -19.12 -7.17 5.27
C HIS A 537 -18.61 -5.82 5.81
N LEU A 538 -18.44 -4.78 4.97
CA LEU A 538 -18.19 -3.40 5.44
C LEU A 538 -19.47 -2.61 5.64
N TYR A 539 -20.58 -3.06 5.04
CA TYR A 539 -21.84 -2.34 5.00
C TYR A 539 -22.79 -2.76 6.14
N TYR A 540 -22.89 -4.07 6.38
CA TYR A 540 -23.76 -4.66 7.40
C TYR A 540 -23.33 -4.51 8.87
N PRO A 541 -22.07 -4.24 9.30
CA PRO A 541 -21.72 -4.21 10.72
C PRO A 541 -22.59 -3.28 11.57
N VAL A 542 -22.91 -2.08 11.06
CA VAL A 542 -23.79 -1.12 11.76
C VAL A 542 -25.25 -1.59 11.80
N PRO A 543 -25.91 -1.94 10.66
CA PRO A 543 -27.24 -2.56 10.66
C PRO A 543 -27.34 -3.83 11.53
N VAL A 544 -26.33 -4.70 11.52
CA VAL A 544 -26.34 -5.97 12.28
C VAL A 544 -26.11 -5.74 13.77
N ALA A 545 -25.19 -4.85 14.17
CA ALA A 545 -25.06 -4.47 15.57
C ALA A 545 -26.36 -3.84 16.11
N TYR A 546 -27.03 -3.01 15.30
CA TYR A 546 -28.31 -2.40 15.64
C TYR A 546 -29.46 -3.42 15.68
N LEU A 547 -29.47 -4.41 14.77
CA LEU A 547 -30.38 -5.56 14.77
C LEU A 547 -30.22 -6.41 16.04
N ILE A 548 -28.98 -6.70 16.45
CA ILE A 548 -28.66 -7.43 17.69
C ILE A 548 -29.09 -6.63 18.91
N TRP A 549 -28.76 -5.33 18.98
CA TRP A 549 -29.18 -4.45 20.07
C TRP A 549 -30.70 -4.35 20.22
N LEU A 550 -31.44 -4.17 19.11
CA LEU A 550 -32.90 -4.21 19.13
C LEU A 550 -33.41 -5.59 19.54
N SER A 551 -32.81 -6.68 19.07
CA SER A 551 -33.19 -8.06 19.45
C SER A 551 -33.09 -8.31 20.95
N LEU A 552 -31.99 -7.87 21.57
CA LEU A 552 -31.78 -7.94 23.01
C LEU A 552 -32.80 -7.06 23.76
N LYS A 553 -33.00 -5.81 23.31
CA LYS A 553 -33.92 -4.84 23.94
C LYS A 553 -35.41 -5.17 23.76
N ARG A 554 -35.80 -5.95 22.73
CA ARG A 554 -37.19 -6.13 22.28
C ARG A 554 -37.61 -7.59 22.16
N LYS A 555 -37.45 -8.36 23.24
CA LYS A 555 -38.00 -9.74 23.41
C LYS A 555 -37.50 -10.78 22.40
N GLY A 556 -36.27 -10.61 21.88
CA GLY A 556 -35.52 -11.61 21.10
C GLY A 556 -35.70 -11.50 19.57
N ILE A 557 -34.63 -11.84 18.83
CA ILE A 557 -34.53 -11.76 17.35
C ILE A 557 -35.72 -12.40 16.62
N ARG A 558 -36.22 -13.54 17.13
CA ARG A 558 -37.36 -14.27 16.53
C ARG A 558 -38.63 -13.43 16.43
N THR A 559 -38.77 -12.37 17.21
CA THR A 559 -39.95 -11.48 17.16
C THR A 559 -40.22 -10.96 15.76
N ILE A 560 -39.19 -10.68 14.94
CA ILE A 560 -39.39 -10.10 13.60
C ILE A 560 -40.18 -11.00 12.63
N THR A 561 -40.31 -12.31 12.90
CA THR A 561 -41.18 -13.22 12.10
C THR A 561 -42.65 -12.85 12.22
N CYS A 562 -43.04 -12.13 13.28
CA CYS A 562 -44.44 -11.76 13.53
C CYS A 562 -44.96 -10.64 12.62
N ALA A 563 -44.10 -9.96 11.84
CA ALA A 563 -44.51 -8.82 11.01
C ALA A 563 -45.45 -9.24 9.86
N ASN A 564 -45.10 -10.30 9.13
CA ASN A 564 -45.83 -10.72 7.94
C ASN A 564 -46.42 -12.14 8.09
N PRO A 565 -47.45 -12.35 8.93
CA PRO A 565 -48.02 -13.68 9.16
C PRO A 565 -48.57 -14.35 7.89
N GLY A 566 -48.96 -13.59 6.87
CA GLY A 566 -49.38 -14.11 5.56
C GLY A 566 -48.25 -14.70 4.71
N MET A 567 -46.98 -14.53 5.12
CA MET A 567 -45.80 -15.07 4.42
C MET A 567 -45.28 -16.36 5.09
N GLY A 568 -46.21 -17.22 5.51
CA GLY A 568 -45.93 -18.51 6.14
C GLY A 568 -45.24 -18.43 7.50
N ALA A 569 -44.86 -19.58 8.06
CA ALA A 569 -44.30 -19.68 9.41
C ALA A 569 -42.98 -18.90 9.63
N GLY A 570 -42.25 -18.59 8.55
CA GLY A 570 -41.05 -17.75 8.60
C GLY A 570 -41.32 -16.24 8.55
N GLY A 571 -42.53 -15.83 8.13
CA GLY A 571 -42.98 -14.43 8.07
C GLY A 571 -42.03 -13.48 7.34
N GLY A 572 -41.59 -13.81 6.14
CA GLY A 572 -40.67 -12.98 5.33
C GLY A 572 -39.19 -13.33 5.43
N ILE A 573 -38.80 -14.41 6.13
CA ILE A 573 -37.39 -14.68 6.49
C ILE A 573 -36.73 -15.81 5.70
N ILE A 574 -37.33 -17.01 5.65
CA ILE A 574 -36.67 -18.17 5.02
C ILE A 574 -37.65 -19.26 4.59
N GLY A 575 -37.33 -19.95 3.48
CA GLY A 575 -38.07 -21.12 2.99
C GLY A 575 -39.30 -20.82 2.14
N GLU A 576 -39.54 -19.55 1.81
CA GLU A 576 -40.73 -19.06 1.11
C GLU A 576 -40.80 -19.54 -0.36
N SER A 577 -42.02 -19.83 -0.82
CA SER A 577 -42.34 -20.04 -2.23
C SER A 577 -42.71 -18.69 -2.86
N LYS A 578 -42.10 -18.35 -4.00
CA LYS A 578 -42.50 -17.16 -4.76
C LYS A 578 -43.91 -17.33 -5.35
N ALA A 579 -44.30 -18.55 -5.68
CA ALA A 579 -45.63 -18.86 -6.20
C ALA A 579 -46.71 -18.64 -5.13
N ASP A 580 -46.45 -19.01 -3.87
CA ASP A 580 -47.37 -18.71 -2.77
C ASP A 580 -47.47 -17.20 -2.51
N ILE A 581 -46.34 -16.48 -2.55
CA ILE A 581 -46.33 -15.01 -2.43
C ILE A 581 -47.09 -14.35 -3.59
N LEU A 582 -46.83 -14.74 -4.84
CA LEU A 582 -47.50 -14.18 -6.01
C LEU A 582 -49.01 -14.52 -6.01
N ARG A 583 -49.40 -15.72 -5.56
CA ARG A 583 -50.82 -16.11 -5.41
C ARG A 583 -51.52 -15.31 -4.30
N ALA A 584 -50.79 -14.94 -3.25
CA ALA A 584 -51.30 -14.06 -2.19
C ALA A 584 -51.55 -12.61 -2.63
N ILE A 585 -51.02 -12.18 -3.79
CA ILE A 585 -51.26 -10.82 -4.34
C ILE A 585 -51.92 -10.80 -5.73
N SER A 586 -52.11 -11.94 -6.39
CA SER A 586 -52.63 -12.02 -7.77
C SER A 586 -54.08 -11.58 -7.96
N VAL A 587 -54.80 -11.27 -6.87
CA VAL A 587 -56.09 -10.56 -6.92
C VAL A 587 -55.93 -9.11 -7.43
N SER A 588 -54.73 -8.53 -7.32
CA SER A 588 -54.45 -7.21 -7.87
C SER A 588 -54.09 -7.27 -9.36
N PRO A 589 -54.74 -6.46 -10.23
CA PRO A 589 -54.41 -6.35 -11.65
C PRO A 589 -53.03 -5.72 -11.91
N HIS A 590 -52.34 -5.26 -10.86
CA HIS A 590 -50.95 -4.78 -10.97
C HIS A 590 -49.92 -5.92 -10.96
N VAL A 591 -50.29 -7.16 -10.67
CA VAL A 591 -49.34 -8.29 -10.63
C VAL A 591 -49.16 -8.87 -12.04
N LEU A 592 -47.90 -9.03 -12.48
CA LEU A 592 -47.63 -9.58 -13.81
C LEU A 592 -48.07 -11.05 -13.91
N PRO A 593 -48.92 -11.42 -14.91
CA PRO A 593 -49.42 -12.78 -15.08
C PRO A 593 -48.32 -13.83 -15.09
N TRP A 594 -48.60 -14.96 -14.44
CA TRP A 594 -47.64 -16.04 -14.23
C TRP A 594 -48.33 -17.40 -14.14
N ARG A 595 -47.60 -18.47 -14.49
CA ARG A 595 -48.02 -19.87 -14.31
C ARG A 595 -46.90 -20.68 -13.65
N MET A 596 -47.27 -21.77 -12.97
CA MET A 596 -46.34 -22.72 -12.36
C MET A 596 -46.05 -23.87 -13.33
N LEU A 597 -44.78 -24.04 -13.70
CA LEU A 597 -44.26 -25.16 -14.47
C LEU A 597 -43.51 -26.12 -13.54
N HIS A 598 -44.17 -27.22 -13.20
CA HIS A 598 -43.64 -28.20 -12.25
C HIS A 598 -42.34 -28.86 -12.69
N ALA A 599 -41.59 -29.40 -11.73
CA ALA A 599 -40.40 -30.20 -11.97
C ALA A 599 -40.72 -31.50 -12.73
N SER A 600 -39.95 -31.78 -13.78
CA SER A 600 -39.88 -33.10 -14.44
C SER A 600 -38.48 -33.28 -15.04
N ALA A 601 -38.08 -34.54 -15.20
CA ALA A 601 -36.87 -34.92 -15.92
C ALA A 601 -37.01 -34.77 -17.44
N ASP A 602 -38.24 -34.89 -17.96
CA ASP A 602 -38.55 -34.67 -19.37
C ASP A 602 -38.52 -33.16 -19.68
N VAL A 603 -37.57 -32.75 -20.52
CA VAL A 603 -37.42 -31.36 -20.97
C VAL A 603 -38.43 -31.04 -22.07
N ASP A 604 -38.70 -31.98 -22.97
CA ASP A 604 -39.56 -31.79 -24.14
C ASP A 604 -41.03 -31.67 -23.75
N ALA A 605 -41.51 -32.49 -22.81
CA ALA A 605 -42.84 -32.32 -22.22
C ALA A 605 -42.99 -30.92 -21.58
N ARG A 606 -41.97 -30.43 -20.87
CA ARG A 606 -42.02 -29.11 -20.20
C ARG A 606 -41.96 -27.94 -21.19
N VAL A 607 -41.17 -28.06 -22.26
CA VAL A 607 -41.20 -27.11 -23.39
C VAL A 607 -42.60 -27.11 -24.01
N LYS A 608 -43.14 -28.28 -24.34
CA LYS A 608 -44.47 -28.46 -24.92
C LYS A 608 -45.57 -27.87 -24.04
N THR A 609 -45.53 -28.04 -22.72
CA THR A 609 -46.48 -27.42 -21.78
C THR A 609 -46.47 -25.89 -21.88
N VAL A 610 -45.29 -25.26 -21.92
CA VAL A 610 -45.20 -23.79 -22.04
C VAL A 610 -45.67 -23.32 -23.42
N MET A 611 -45.28 -24.01 -24.49
CA MET A 611 -45.74 -23.67 -25.86
C MET A 611 -47.25 -23.89 -26.03
N GLN A 612 -47.82 -24.90 -25.38
CA GLN A 612 -49.27 -25.11 -25.32
C GLN A 612 -49.97 -23.95 -24.61
N TRP A 613 -49.48 -23.49 -23.45
CA TRP A 613 -50.04 -22.31 -22.78
C TRP A 613 -50.02 -21.07 -23.69
N LEU A 614 -48.94 -20.87 -24.47
CA LEU A 614 -48.83 -19.76 -25.42
C LEU A 614 -49.74 -19.89 -26.65
N SER A 615 -50.36 -21.06 -26.86
CA SER A 615 -51.37 -21.32 -27.89
C SER A 615 -52.82 -21.29 -27.39
N GLU A 616 -53.04 -21.03 -26.09
CA GLU A 616 -54.38 -20.83 -25.54
C GLU A 616 -54.93 -19.44 -25.93
N ASP A 617 -56.18 -19.40 -26.40
CA ASP A 617 -56.89 -18.14 -26.67
C ASP A 617 -56.88 -17.23 -25.44
N ASN A 618 -56.51 -15.96 -25.65
CA ASN A 618 -56.37 -14.95 -24.60
C ASN A 618 -55.40 -15.30 -23.46
N CYS A 619 -54.37 -16.13 -23.71
CA CYS A 619 -53.35 -16.44 -22.69
C CYS A 619 -52.72 -15.18 -22.09
N GLU A 620 -52.93 -14.97 -20.78
CA GLU A 620 -52.47 -13.77 -20.07
C GLU A 620 -50.95 -13.57 -20.09
N LEU A 621 -50.17 -14.65 -20.26
CA LEU A 621 -48.71 -14.59 -20.42
C LEU A 621 -48.30 -13.82 -21.68
N GLY A 622 -49.19 -13.71 -22.68
CA GLY A 622 -48.91 -13.14 -23.99
C GLY A 622 -48.13 -14.12 -24.87
N SER A 623 -47.09 -13.63 -25.54
CA SER A 623 -46.17 -14.39 -26.38
C SER A 623 -44.75 -14.38 -25.80
N LEU A 624 -43.82 -15.10 -26.44
CA LEU A 624 -42.39 -14.94 -26.16
C LEU A 624 -41.94 -13.50 -26.48
N PRO A 625 -41.05 -12.87 -25.68
CA PRO A 625 -40.24 -13.48 -24.63
C PRO A 625 -40.94 -13.69 -23.28
N LEU A 626 -40.47 -14.66 -22.50
CA LEU A 626 -40.95 -14.98 -21.15
C LEU A 626 -39.84 -14.90 -20.09
N VAL A 627 -40.20 -14.60 -18.84
CA VAL A 627 -39.27 -14.60 -17.70
C VAL A 627 -39.42 -15.91 -16.92
N LEU A 628 -38.32 -16.65 -16.80
CA LEU A 628 -38.25 -17.92 -16.08
C LEU A 628 -37.52 -17.73 -14.75
N LYS A 629 -38.12 -18.19 -13.65
CA LYS A 629 -37.57 -18.04 -12.28
C LYS A 629 -37.75 -19.35 -11.49
N PRO A 630 -36.76 -19.84 -10.72
CA PRO A 630 -36.99 -20.91 -9.74
C PRO A 630 -37.89 -20.41 -8.61
N ASP A 631 -38.86 -21.22 -8.20
CA ASP A 631 -39.76 -20.87 -7.11
C ASP A 631 -39.00 -20.55 -5.81
N SER A 632 -38.11 -21.48 -5.40
CA SER A 632 -37.19 -21.30 -4.27
C SER A 632 -35.82 -20.79 -4.73
N GLY A 633 -35.42 -19.59 -4.25
CA GLY A 633 -34.12 -18.98 -4.57
C GLY A 633 -34.08 -17.47 -4.34
N PHE A 634 -32.90 -16.92 -4.01
CA PHE A 634 -32.70 -15.50 -3.65
C PHE A 634 -32.00 -14.67 -4.76
N HIS A 635 -32.04 -13.34 -4.65
CA HIS A 635 -31.21 -12.38 -5.41
C HIS A 635 -31.24 -12.48 -6.95
N GLY A 636 -32.32 -13.04 -7.52
CA GLY A 636 -32.41 -13.32 -8.96
C GLY A 636 -31.55 -14.50 -9.43
N TYR A 637 -31.25 -15.45 -8.53
CA TYR A 637 -30.59 -16.72 -8.87
C TYR A 637 -31.35 -17.46 -9.97
N ALA A 638 -30.62 -17.94 -10.97
CA ALA A 638 -31.12 -18.61 -12.18
C ALA A 638 -32.23 -17.86 -12.97
N VAL A 639 -32.53 -16.58 -12.73
CA VAL A 639 -33.52 -15.86 -13.53
C VAL A 639 -33.02 -15.67 -14.95
N LYS A 640 -33.77 -16.19 -15.94
CA LYS A 640 -33.47 -16.08 -17.37
C LYS A 640 -34.65 -15.46 -18.13
N LEU A 641 -34.35 -14.65 -19.14
CA LEU A 641 -35.29 -14.28 -20.19
C LEU A 641 -35.16 -15.30 -21.32
N ALA A 642 -36.24 -15.99 -21.67
CA ALA A 642 -36.30 -16.86 -22.85
C ALA A 642 -36.96 -16.07 -24.00
N ARG A 643 -36.23 -15.90 -25.12
CA ARG A 643 -36.72 -15.15 -26.29
C ARG A 643 -37.41 -16.02 -27.34
N ASP A 644 -37.03 -17.29 -27.37
CA ASP A 644 -37.46 -18.30 -28.33
C ASP A 644 -37.48 -19.67 -27.63
N GLU A 645 -37.94 -20.71 -28.33
CA GLU A 645 -38.02 -22.07 -27.77
C GLU A 645 -36.64 -22.64 -27.41
N ASN A 646 -35.57 -22.30 -28.15
CA ASN A 646 -34.22 -22.79 -27.83
C ASN A 646 -33.71 -22.16 -26.53
N ASP A 647 -34.00 -20.87 -26.33
CA ASP A 647 -33.67 -20.11 -25.12
C ASP A 647 -34.42 -20.68 -23.88
N LEU A 648 -35.65 -21.18 -24.06
CA LEU A 648 -36.44 -21.92 -23.07
C LEU A 648 -35.86 -23.33 -22.80
N ARG A 649 -35.72 -24.14 -23.85
CA ARG A 649 -35.17 -25.51 -23.83
C ARG A 649 -33.81 -25.57 -23.15
N SER A 650 -32.88 -24.71 -23.57
CA SER A 650 -31.53 -24.55 -23.00
C SER A 650 -31.51 -24.27 -21.49
N TYR A 651 -32.56 -23.62 -20.97
CA TYR A 651 -32.72 -23.38 -19.54
C TYR A 651 -33.31 -24.59 -18.81
N LEU A 652 -34.35 -25.21 -19.38
CA LEU A 652 -35.02 -26.37 -18.79
C LEU A 652 -34.09 -27.60 -18.68
N THR A 653 -33.18 -27.80 -19.65
CA THR A 653 -32.10 -28.81 -19.57
C THR A 653 -31.22 -28.69 -18.32
N LYS A 654 -31.17 -27.51 -17.68
CA LYS A 654 -30.35 -27.24 -16.49
C LYS A 654 -31.15 -27.01 -15.22
N MET A 655 -32.49 -27.11 -15.26
CA MET A 655 -33.36 -26.60 -14.19
C MET A 655 -34.52 -27.55 -13.88
N HIS A 656 -34.20 -28.64 -13.21
CA HIS A 656 -35.11 -29.73 -12.81
C HIS A 656 -35.94 -29.39 -11.55
N ARG A 657 -36.33 -28.12 -11.38
CA ARG A 657 -37.13 -27.61 -10.24
C ARG A 657 -38.44 -27.00 -10.73
N ASP A 658 -39.37 -26.79 -9.80
CA ASP A 658 -40.56 -25.96 -10.00
C ASP A 658 -40.18 -24.54 -10.41
N LEU A 659 -40.86 -24.05 -11.46
CA LEU A 659 -40.55 -22.80 -12.15
C LEU A 659 -41.77 -21.90 -12.25
N ILE A 660 -41.57 -20.62 -11.95
CA ILE A 660 -42.49 -19.56 -12.32
C ILE A 660 -42.15 -19.13 -13.74
N VAL A 661 -43.13 -19.25 -14.62
CA VAL A 661 -43.12 -18.69 -15.98
C VAL A 661 -43.98 -17.44 -15.93
N GLN A 662 -43.36 -16.26 -16.08
CA GLN A 662 -44.02 -14.96 -15.90
C GLN A 662 -43.93 -14.11 -17.18
N LYS A 663 -45.00 -13.37 -17.46
CA LYS A 663 -45.10 -12.40 -18.55
C LYS A 663 -43.91 -11.43 -18.53
N TYR A 664 -43.24 -11.27 -19.68
CA TYR A 664 -42.22 -10.23 -19.82
C TYR A 664 -42.88 -8.85 -19.94
N HIS A 665 -42.58 -7.96 -19.00
CA HIS A 665 -42.96 -6.56 -19.12
C HIS A 665 -41.82 -5.76 -19.79
N PRO A 666 -42.03 -5.22 -21.01
CA PRO A 666 -40.98 -4.54 -21.78
C PRO A 666 -40.67 -3.11 -21.27
N GLY A 667 -41.50 -2.59 -20.36
CA GLY A 667 -41.48 -1.20 -19.87
C GLY A 667 -40.07 -0.65 -19.60
N PRO A 668 -39.78 0.59 -20.06
CA PRO A 668 -38.41 1.11 -20.11
C PRO A 668 -37.80 1.34 -18.73
N ARG A 669 -38.62 1.43 -17.69
CA ARG A 669 -38.21 1.75 -16.32
C ARG A 669 -38.49 0.59 -15.36
N GLU A 670 -37.72 0.55 -14.28
CA GLU A 670 -37.84 -0.43 -13.20
C GLU A 670 -37.56 0.27 -11.87
N CYS A 671 -38.33 -0.03 -10.84
CA CYS A 671 -38.12 0.48 -9.49
C CYS A 671 -38.34 -0.62 -8.44
N ALA A 672 -37.98 -0.30 -7.21
CA ALA A 672 -38.35 -1.08 -6.04
C ALA A 672 -38.93 -0.15 -4.97
N ILE A 673 -40.16 -0.42 -4.55
CA ILE A 673 -40.90 0.37 -3.58
C ILE A 673 -40.90 -0.36 -2.24
N MET A 674 -40.31 0.26 -1.22
CA MET A 674 -40.32 -0.22 0.17
C MET A 674 -41.53 0.36 0.89
N TRP A 675 -42.41 -0.50 1.38
CA TRP A 675 -43.68 -0.14 2.00
C TRP A 675 -43.77 -0.71 3.43
N ALA A 676 -44.44 0.02 4.32
CA ALA A 676 -44.70 -0.42 5.68
C ALA A 676 -46.03 0.14 6.22
N ARG A 677 -46.74 -0.66 7.02
CA ARG A 677 -47.98 -0.26 7.72
C ARG A 677 -47.68 0.79 8.80
N HIS A 678 -48.59 1.75 8.99
CA HIS A 678 -48.47 2.71 10.09
C HIS A 678 -49.12 2.18 11.38
N THR A 679 -48.37 2.20 12.49
CA THR A 679 -48.86 1.78 13.82
C THR A 679 -49.44 2.97 14.60
N SER A 680 -50.62 3.45 14.22
CA SER A 680 -51.38 4.42 15.01
C SER A 680 -52.39 3.70 15.91
N PRO A 681 -52.52 4.06 17.20
CA PRO A 681 -53.65 3.65 18.03
C PRO A 681 -54.98 4.35 17.70
N GLN A 682 -54.96 5.44 16.91
CA GLN A 682 -56.11 6.33 16.69
C GLN A 682 -56.52 6.52 15.21
N SER A 683 -56.14 5.63 14.30
CA SER A 683 -56.61 5.66 12.90
C SER A 683 -56.68 4.27 12.29
N GLU A 684 -57.35 4.13 11.14
CA GLU A 684 -57.09 3.01 10.23
C GLU A 684 -55.57 2.87 9.98
N SER A 685 -55.08 1.64 9.94
CA SER A 685 -53.66 1.32 9.80
C SER A 685 -53.25 1.31 8.32
N VAL A 686 -53.38 2.47 7.68
CA VAL A 686 -52.93 2.76 6.31
C VAL A 686 -51.42 2.56 6.20
N GLY A 687 -50.95 1.92 5.12
CA GLY A 687 -49.53 1.81 4.82
C GLY A 687 -48.94 3.02 4.10
N ARG A 688 -47.63 3.21 4.27
CA ARG A 688 -46.84 4.28 3.66
C ARG A 688 -45.67 3.73 2.87
N ILE A 689 -45.28 4.45 1.83
CA ILE A 689 -44.04 4.20 1.11
C ILE A 689 -42.90 4.84 1.90
N THR A 690 -42.01 4.00 2.42
CA THR A 690 -40.82 4.40 3.17
C THR A 690 -39.56 4.52 2.30
N GLY A 691 -39.70 4.24 1.00
CA GLY A 691 -38.61 4.31 0.04
C GLY A 691 -39.02 3.96 -1.38
N VAL A 692 -38.51 4.70 -2.36
CA VAL A 692 -38.51 4.29 -3.78
C VAL A 692 -37.06 4.26 -4.27
N ASN A 693 -36.68 3.16 -4.93
CA ASN A 693 -35.39 3.01 -5.60
C ASN A 693 -35.59 2.88 -7.11
N LEU A 694 -35.07 3.81 -7.89
CA LEU A 694 -35.03 3.75 -9.35
C LEU A 694 -33.83 2.92 -9.85
N ARG A 695 -34.07 1.98 -10.78
CA ARG A 695 -33.06 1.05 -11.29
C ARG A 695 -32.67 1.37 -12.74
N GLU A 696 -31.63 2.18 -12.92
CA GLU A 696 -31.07 2.46 -14.25
C GLU A 696 -30.27 1.23 -14.76
N LEU A 697 -30.64 0.68 -15.91
CA LEU A 697 -29.84 -0.34 -16.59
C LEU A 697 -28.55 0.27 -17.18
N PRO A 698 -27.38 -0.40 -17.06
CA PRO A 698 -26.13 0.15 -17.55
C PRO A 698 -26.10 0.16 -19.08
N THR A 699 -25.94 1.35 -19.66
CA THR A 699 -25.77 1.56 -21.10
C THR A 699 -24.38 2.10 -21.44
N VAL A 700 -23.93 1.94 -22.69
CA VAL A 700 -22.78 2.66 -23.26
C VAL A 700 -23.14 3.21 -24.64
N THR A 701 -22.68 4.43 -24.94
CA THR A 701 -22.85 5.02 -26.27
C THR A 701 -21.74 4.56 -27.21
N GLY A 702 -22.13 4.02 -28.36
CA GLY A 702 -21.26 3.61 -29.44
C GLY A 702 -20.49 4.76 -30.06
N THR A 703 -19.31 4.44 -30.59
CA THR A 703 -18.36 5.44 -31.11
C THR A 703 -17.81 5.09 -32.50
N GLY A 704 -18.21 3.96 -33.08
CA GLY A 704 -17.68 3.43 -34.34
C GLY A 704 -16.19 3.09 -34.33
N LYS A 705 -15.51 3.12 -33.18
CA LYS A 705 -14.04 2.98 -33.05
C LYS A 705 -13.54 2.19 -31.83
N HIS A 706 -14.43 1.77 -30.94
CA HIS A 706 -14.07 1.11 -29.68
C HIS A 706 -15.04 -0.02 -29.37
N THR A 707 -14.52 -1.15 -28.89
CA THR A 707 -15.34 -2.32 -28.52
C THR A 707 -16.17 -2.05 -27.26
N LEU A 708 -17.20 -2.87 -27.01
CA LEU A 708 -17.99 -2.79 -25.78
C LEU A 708 -17.14 -2.89 -24.50
N GLU A 709 -16.13 -3.76 -24.44
CA GLU A 709 -15.16 -3.77 -23.32
C GLU A 709 -14.46 -2.41 -23.18
N GLN A 710 -13.96 -1.85 -24.28
CA GLN A 710 -13.25 -0.57 -24.24
C GLN A 710 -14.16 0.59 -23.82
N LEU A 711 -15.45 0.55 -24.18
CA LEU A 711 -16.45 1.54 -23.77
C LEU A 711 -16.79 1.40 -22.28
N VAL A 712 -17.00 0.17 -21.78
CA VAL A 712 -17.21 -0.12 -20.35
C VAL A 712 -16.02 0.36 -19.50
N LEU A 713 -14.78 0.09 -19.93
CA LEU A 713 -13.56 0.56 -19.25
C LEU A 713 -13.35 2.08 -19.35
N ARG A 714 -13.94 2.76 -20.35
CA ARG A 714 -13.93 4.22 -20.49
C ARG A 714 -15.00 4.91 -19.65
N HIS A 715 -16.15 4.28 -19.47
CA HIS A 715 -17.30 4.91 -18.83
C HIS A 715 -16.99 5.32 -17.38
N LYS A 716 -17.50 6.48 -16.94
CA LYS A 716 -17.14 7.07 -15.64
C LYS A 716 -17.46 6.14 -14.47
N ARG A 717 -18.63 5.47 -14.53
CA ARG A 717 -19.18 4.51 -13.57
C ARG A 717 -18.73 3.08 -13.87
N HIS A 718 -19.13 2.53 -15.02
CA HIS A 718 -19.10 1.07 -15.30
C HIS A 718 -17.72 0.43 -15.14
N ARG A 719 -16.62 1.17 -15.32
CA ARG A 719 -15.26 0.71 -15.00
C ARG A 719 -15.09 0.18 -13.57
N CYS A 720 -15.87 0.67 -12.60
CA CYS A 720 -15.90 0.17 -11.22
C CYS A 720 -16.44 -1.27 -11.12
N GLN A 721 -17.33 -1.68 -12.02
CA GLN A 721 -17.95 -3.02 -12.07
C GLN A 721 -17.59 -3.81 -13.34
N ALA A 722 -16.58 -3.34 -14.09
CA ALA A 722 -16.22 -3.87 -15.40
C ALA A 722 -15.90 -5.38 -15.41
N GLY A 723 -15.37 -5.93 -14.31
CA GLY A 723 -15.13 -7.38 -14.21
C GLY A 723 -16.42 -8.22 -14.34
N THR A 724 -17.54 -7.74 -13.79
CA THR A 724 -18.84 -8.38 -13.93
C THR A 724 -19.44 -8.08 -15.30
N ILE A 725 -19.42 -6.82 -15.74
CA ILE A 725 -20.05 -6.38 -17.00
C ILE A 725 -19.36 -7.03 -18.22
N ILE A 726 -18.03 -7.08 -18.26
CA ILE A 726 -17.28 -7.72 -19.36
C ILE A 726 -17.47 -9.25 -19.36
N ARG A 727 -17.66 -9.87 -18.18
CA ARG A 727 -18.03 -11.29 -18.08
C ARG A 727 -19.42 -11.54 -18.67
N ASN A 728 -20.41 -10.72 -18.30
CA ASN A 728 -21.79 -10.83 -18.77
C ASN A 728 -21.93 -10.55 -20.27
N LEU A 729 -21.05 -9.72 -20.86
CA LEU A 729 -21.00 -9.47 -22.31
C LEU A 729 -20.46 -10.66 -23.12
N GLY A 730 -19.79 -11.63 -22.49
CA GLY A 730 -19.26 -12.82 -23.16
C GLY A 730 -18.40 -12.47 -24.39
N GLU A 731 -18.81 -12.98 -25.55
CA GLU A 731 -18.18 -12.74 -26.85
C GLU A 731 -18.44 -11.33 -27.39
N GLN A 732 -19.63 -10.75 -27.11
CA GLN A 732 -20.03 -9.41 -27.56
C GLN A 732 -19.10 -8.29 -27.06
N ARG A 733 -18.25 -8.57 -26.05
CA ARG A 733 -17.24 -7.62 -25.54
C ARG A 733 -16.31 -7.05 -26.61
N THR A 734 -16.12 -7.76 -27.74
CA THR A 734 -15.30 -7.34 -28.88
C THR A 734 -16.06 -6.55 -29.94
N THR A 735 -17.39 -6.61 -29.97
CA THR A 735 -18.25 -5.86 -30.91
C THR A 735 -18.02 -4.35 -30.77
N ILE A 736 -17.96 -3.64 -31.91
CA ILE A 736 -17.80 -2.17 -31.99
C ILE A 736 -19.17 -1.56 -32.37
N PRO A 737 -19.88 -0.89 -31.45
CA PRO A 737 -21.17 -0.29 -31.77
C PRO A 737 -21.05 0.97 -32.61
N VAL A 738 -22.08 1.23 -33.42
CA VAL A 738 -22.20 2.35 -34.35
C VAL A 738 -22.13 3.68 -33.59
N LYS A 739 -21.58 4.73 -34.22
CA LYS A 739 -21.42 6.04 -33.58
C LYS A 739 -22.80 6.63 -33.22
N GLY A 740 -23.08 6.77 -31.92
CA GLY A 740 -24.35 7.29 -31.38
C GLY A 740 -25.34 6.21 -30.92
N GLU A 741 -25.13 4.94 -31.27
CA GLU A 741 -25.94 3.80 -30.80
C GLU A 741 -25.89 3.70 -29.27
N THR A 742 -27.01 3.40 -28.60
CA THR A 742 -27.02 3.23 -27.13
C THR A 742 -27.23 1.76 -26.77
N VAL A 743 -26.14 1.07 -26.43
CA VAL A 743 -26.14 -0.38 -26.15
C VAL A 743 -26.32 -0.63 -24.65
N ARG A 744 -27.29 -1.47 -24.29
CA ARG A 744 -27.45 -2.00 -22.91
C ARG A 744 -26.39 -3.08 -22.66
N VAL A 745 -25.57 -2.92 -21.61
CA VAL A 745 -24.50 -3.88 -21.24
C VAL A 745 -24.86 -4.78 -20.06
N SER A 746 -26.11 -4.74 -19.61
CA SER A 746 -26.78 -5.74 -18.77
C SER A 746 -28.26 -5.75 -19.10
N SER A 747 -28.89 -6.93 -19.08
CA SER A 747 -30.34 -7.12 -19.21
C SER A 747 -31.09 -7.13 -17.87
N VAL A 748 -30.38 -7.11 -16.73
CA VAL A 748 -30.95 -7.30 -15.39
C VAL A 748 -30.64 -6.11 -14.49
N GLY A 749 -31.68 -5.55 -13.85
CA GLY A 749 -31.65 -4.40 -12.94
C GLY A 749 -31.00 -4.65 -11.57
N ASN A 750 -30.06 -5.59 -11.45
CA ASN A 750 -29.37 -5.90 -10.21
C ASN A 750 -28.11 -5.03 -10.07
N HIS A 751 -27.96 -4.34 -8.94
CA HIS A 751 -26.80 -3.48 -8.65
C HIS A 751 -25.45 -4.19 -8.82
N ILE A 752 -25.32 -5.44 -8.35
CA ILE A 752 -24.10 -6.27 -8.46
C ILE A 752 -23.76 -6.56 -9.95
N ARG A 753 -24.77 -6.60 -10.83
CA ARG A 753 -24.63 -6.77 -12.28
C ARG A 753 -24.43 -5.46 -13.05
N GLY A 754 -24.30 -4.32 -12.34
CA GLY A 754 -23.93 -3.02 -12.92
C GLY A 754 -25.06 -2.00 -13.04
N ALA A 755 -26.28 -2.31 -12.59
CA ALA A 755 -27.35 -1.32 -12.50
C ALA A 755 -26.97 -0.17 -11.55
N ARG A 756 -27.51 1.03 -11.79
CA ARG A 756 -27.46 2.13 -10.81
C ARG A 756 -28.78 2.19 -10.06
N PHE A 757 -28.66 2.29 -8.74
CA PHE A 757 -29.76 2.54 -7.82
C PHE A 757 -29.75 4.03 -7.48
N THR A 758 -30.95 4.61 -7.32
CA THR A 758 -31.13 6.05 -7.11
C THR A 758 -32.40 6.32 -6.31
N ASP A 759 -32.36 7.35 -5.47
CA ASP A 759 -33.46 7.81 -4.64
C ASP A 759 -34.61 8.36 -5.50
N GLY A 760 -35.69 7.57 -5.56
CA GLY A 760 -36.91 7.89 -6.28
C GLY A 760 -38.00 8.51 -5.40
N ASN A 761 -37.70 8.95 -4.17
CA ASN A 761 -38.73 9.37 -3.20
C ASN A 761 -39.57 10.58 -3.67
N HIS A 762 -39.10 11.34 -4.67
CA HIS A 762 -39.86 12.38 -5.38
C HIS A 762 -41.05 11.84 -6.20
N LEU A 763 -41.15 10.52 -6.40
CA LEU A 763 -42.26 9.84 -7.06
C LEU A 763 -43.36 9.38 -6.08
N ILE A 764 -43.19 9.61 -4.77
CA ILE A 764 -44.20 9.23 -3.78
C ILE A 764 -45.37 10.22 -3.82
N THR A 765 -46.55 9.70 -4.10
CA THR A 765 -47.83 10.43 -4.13
C THR A 765 -48.90 9.67 -3.33
N PRO A 766 -49.96 10.34 -2.86
CA PRO A 766 -51.10 9.65 -2.22
C PRO A 766 -51.77 8.61 -3.14
N GLU A 767 -51.65 8.74 -4.45
CA GLU A 767 -52.19 7.83 -5.45
C GLU A 767 -51.35 6.54 -5.53
N LEU A 768 -50.03 6.68 -5.61
CA LEU A 768 -49.09 5.56 -5.60
C LEU A 768 -49.09 4.84 -4.24
N GLU A 769 -49.15 5.59 -3.12
CA GLU A 769 -49.29 4.98 -1.79
C GLU A 769 -50.57 4.14 -1.69
N ARG A 770 -51.72 4.67 -2.15
CA ARG A 770 -52.99 3.93 -2.16
C ARG A 770 -52.94 2.70 -3.06
N ALA A 771 -52.33 2.78 -4.25
CA ALA A 771 -52.18 1.63 -5.15
C ALA A 771 -51.37 0.50 -4.51
N ILE A 772 -50.23 0.81 -3.87
CA ILE A 772 -49.38 -0.19 -3.22
C ILE A 772 -50.00 -0.72 -1.92
N ASP A 773 -50.63 0.13 -1.11
CA ASP A 773 -51.37 -0.27 0.09
C ASP A 773 -52.53 -1.21 -0.26
N ALA A 774 -53.26 -0.97 -1.35
CA ALA A 774 -54.32 -1.87 -1.82
C ALA A 774 -53.80 -3.29 -2.16
N VAL A 775 -52.62 -3.42 -2.77
CA VAL A 775 -52.01 -4.75 -2.99
C VAL A 775 -51.60 -5.39 -1.66
N ALA A 776 -51.03 -4.62 -0.74
CA ALA A 776 -50.60 -5.11 0.57
C ALA A 776 -51.78 -5.58 1.45
N ARG A 777 -52.95 -4.93 1.40
CA ARG A 777 -54.17 -5.32 2.13
C ARG A 777 -54.71 -6.69 1.71
N ASN A 778 -54.52 -7.09 0.46
CA ASN A 778 -55.08 -8.32 -0.10
C ASN A 778 -54.32 -9.61 0.26
N VAL A 779 -53.13 -9.50 0.86
CA VAL A 779 -52.40 -10.68 1.38
C VAL A 779 -53.22 -11.31 2.51
N PRO A 780 -53.62 -12.59 2.43
CA PRO A 780 -54.48 -13.22 3.43
C PRO A 780 -53.75 -13.43 4.77
N HIS A 781 -54.51 -13.48 5.85
CA HIS A 781 -54.00 -13.80 7.18
C HIS A 781 -54.27 -15.29 7.49
N PRO A 782 -53.29 -16.10 7.96
CA PRO A 782 -53.44 -17.56 8.10
C PRO A 782 -54.32 -17.99 9.29
N SER A 783 -54.90 -17.04 10.03
CA SER A 783 -55.59 -17.28 11.31
C SER A 783 -56.81 -16.38 11.51
N LEU A 784 -57.26 -15.68 10.47
CA LEU A 784 -58.47 -14.84 10.50
C LEU A 784 -59.30 -15.14 9.25
N ASP A 785 -60.62 -15.21 9.39
CA ASP A 785 -61.52 -15.31 8.23
C ASP A 785 -61.77 -13.94 7.56
N ASN A 786 -62.45 -13.95 6.41
CA ASN A 786 -62.73 -12.74 5.63
C ASN A 786 -63.58 -11.69 6.38
N GLN A 787 -64.36 -12.09 7.39
CA GLN A 787 -65.21 -11.22 8.19
C GLN A 787 -64.44 -10.63 9.38
N GLN A 788 -63.54 -11.40 9.98
CA GLN A 788 -62.57 -10.95 10.98
C GLN A 788 -61.51 -10.01 10.38
N MET A 789 -61.10 -10.23 9.14
CA MET A 789 -60.22 -9.31 8.40
C MET A 789 -60.84 -7.92 8.16
N GLN A 790 -62.18 -7.81 8.18
CA GLN A 790 -62.88 -6.52 8.06
C GLN A 790 -62.91 -5.73 9.38
N SER A 791 -62.75 -6.37 10.54
CA SER A 791 -62.89 -5.73 11.86
C SER A 791 -61.58 -5.47 12.59
N MET A 792 -60.50 -6.22 12.31
CA MET A 792 -59.20 -6.06 12.99
C MET A 792 -58.15 -5.20 12.27
N GLY A 793 -58.41 -4.78 11.03
CA GLY A 793 -57.42 -4.09 10.20
C GLY A 793 -56.48 -5.04 9.44
N PRO A 794 -55.72 -4.54 8.45
CA PRO A 794 -55.62 -5.30 7.21
C PRO A 794 -54.54 -6.39 7.14
N GLY A 795 -54.93 -7.52 6.55
CA GLY A 795 -54.04 -8.45 5.85
C GLY A 795 -52.99 -9.19 6.67
N GLY A 796 -52.25 -10.06 5.97
CA GLY A 796 -51.09 -10.80 6.46
C GLY A 796 -49.74 -10.15 6.17
N LEU A 797 -49.71 -8.92 5.64
CA LEU A 797 -48.49 -8.17 5.30
C LEU A 797 -48.46 -6.83 6.03
N ASP A 798 -47.37 -6.54 6.74
CA ASP A 798 -47.13 -5.24 7.39
C ASP A 798 -45.90 -4.50 6.87
N THR A 799 -44.94 -5.19 6.24
CA THR A 799 -43.83 -4.51 5.54
C THR A 799 -43.27 -5.36 4.40
N GLY A 800 -42.76 -4.73 3.35
CA GLY A 800 -42.12 -5.44 2.24
C GLY A 800 -41.65 -4.54 1.12
N ARG A 801 -40.95 -5.12 0.14
CA ARG A 801 -40.48 -4.44 -1.06
C ARG A 801 -41.09 -5.03 -2.32
N PHE A 802 -41.84 -4.20 -3.04
CA PHE A 802 -42.42 -4.49 -4.34
C PHE A 802 -41.42 -4.11 -5.43
N ASP A 803 -40.90 -5.08 -6.17
CA ASP A 803 -40.08 -4.84 -7.36
C ASP A 803 -41.02 -4.69 -8.57
N ILE A 804 -40.94 -3.54 -9.25
CA ILE A 804 -41.95 -3.07 -10.21
C ILE A 804 -41.30 -2.69 -11.55
N LYS A 805 -41.94 -3.11 -12.64
CA LYS A 805 -41.76 -2.53 -13.98
C LYS A 805 -42.86 -1.52 -14.25
N TYR A 806 -42.53 -0.44 -14.95
CA TYR A 806 -43.52 0.59 -15.28
C TYR A 806 -43.15 1.37 -16.55
N GLU A 807 -44.11 2.16 -17.03
CA GLU A 807 -44.05 2.86 -18.32
C GLU A 807 -43.40 4.25 -18.20
N SER A 808 -43.96 5.12 -17.35
CA SER A 808 -43.48 6.49 -17.12
C SER A 808 -43.64 6.90 -15.65
N ASP A 809 -42.87 7.91 -15.22
CA ASP A 809 -42.89 8.38 -13.83
C ASP A 809 -44.25 8.98 -13.45
N GLU A 810 -44.87 9.65 -14.41
CA GLU A 810 -46.17 10.32 -14.29
C GLU A 810 -47.32 9.30 -14.12
N LEU A 811 -47.25 8.17 -14.83
CA LEU A 811 -48.20 7.07 -14.65
C LEU A 811 -47.97 6.36 -13.31
N LEU A 812 -46.71 6.13 -12.91
CA LEU A 812 -46.39 5.56 -11.62
C LEU A 812 -46.89 6.45 -10.47
N GLN A 813 -46.69 7.77 -10.56
CA GLN A 813 -47.25 8.78 -9.64
C GLN A 813 -48.79 8.80 -9.61
N GLN A 814 -49.49 8.25 -10.60
CA GLN A 814 -50.95 8.08 -10.61
C GLN A 814 -51.40 6.71 -10.07
N GLY A 815 -50.48 5.83 -9.67
CA GLY A 815 -50.80 4.44 -9.32
C GLY A 815 -51.11 3.56 -10.56
N ARG A 816 -50.70 3.98 -11.76
CA ARG A 816 -51.03 3.36 -13.06
C ARG A 816 -49.78 2.87 -13.78
N GLY A 817 -49.96 1.99 -14.77
CA GLY A 817 -48.84 1.39 -15.53
C GLY A 817 -47.90 0.56 -14.65
N ILE A 818 -48.39 0.03 -13.51
CA ILE A 818 -47.63 -0.76 -12.54
C ILE A 818 -47.70 -2.24 -12.90
N GLY A 819 -46.54 -2.86 -13.17
CA GLY A 819 -46.35 -4.31 -13.26
C GLY A 819 -45.44 -4.83 -12.16
N ILE A 820 -46.01 -5.35 -11.07
CA ILE A 820 -45.32 -5.99 -9.96
C ILE A 820 -44.71 -7.32 -10.42
N VAL A 821 -43.39 -7.42 -10.26
CA VAL A 821 -42.55 -8.54 -10.70
C VAL A 821 -42.31 -9.54 -9.56
N GLU A 822 -42.15 -9.04 -8.34
CA GLU A 822 -41.78 -9.81 -7.14
C GLU A 822 -42.09 -8.99 -5.87
N LEU A 823 -42.61 -9.64 -4.83
CA LEU A 823 -42.78 -9.06 -3.49
C LEU A 823 -41.79 -9.76 -2.54
N ASN A 824 -41.05 -8.97 -1.77
CA ASN A 824 -40.07 -9.42 -0.78
C ASN A 824 -40.58 -9.07 0.62
N GLY A 825 -40.56 -10.01 1.57
CA GLY A 825 -41.07 -9.81 2.94
C GLY A 825 -40.08 -9.15 3.91
N THR A 826 -40.12 -9.56 5.18
CA THR A 826 -39.23 -9.14 6.29
C THR A 826 -37.72 -9.08 5.99
N THR A 827 -37.21 -9.86 5.03
CA THR A 827 -35.80 -9.80 4.59
C THR A 827 -35.51 -8.76 3.49
N ALA A 828 -36.50 -7.97 3.10
CA ALA A 828 -36.36 -6.99 2.03
C ALA A 828 -35.44 -5.82 2.43
N GLU A 829 -34.28 -5.73 1.80
CA GLU A 829 -33.38 -4.59 1.96
C GLU A 829 -33.95 -3.30 1.33
N PRO A 830 -33.87 -2.13 2.01
CA PRO A 830 -34.33 -0.84 1.47
C PRO A 830 -33.35 -0.28 0.43
N THR A 831 -33.39 -0.87 -0.76
CA THR A 831 -32.36 -0.70 -1.81
C THR A 831 -32.09 0.73 -2.30
N GLN A 832 -32.88 1.76 -1.95
CA GLN A 832 -32.50 3.15 -2.23
C GLN A 832 -31.23 3.57 -1.48
N MET A 833 -30.87 2.85 -0.40
CA MET A 833 -29.69 3.11 0.41
C MET A 833 -28.36 3.06 -0.36
N TYR A 834 -28.33 2.46 -1.56
CA TYR A 834 -27.15 2.37 -2.43
C TYR A 834 -26.96 3.56 -3.38
N ASP A 835 -27.77 4.63 -3.30
CA ASP A 835 -27.63 5.79 -4.19
C ASP A 835 -26.25 6.48 -4.00
N PRO A 836 -25.45 6.62 -5.08
CA PRO A 836 -24.12 7.24 -5.01
C PRO A 836 -24.10 8.75 -4.71
N SER A 837 -25.25 9.42 -4.65
CA SER A 837 -25.37 10.84 -4.27
C SER A 837 -25.45 11.06 -2.76
N HIS A 838 -25.85 10.04 -1.99
CA HIS A 838 -25.98 10.11 -0.53
C HIS A 838 -24.72 9.66 0.21
N SER A 839 -24.71 9.77 1.54
CA SER A 839 -23.60 9.31 2.39
C SER A 839 -23.87 7.92 3.00
N VAL A 840 -22.82 7.21 3.42
CA VAL A 840 -22.96 5.93 4.14
C VAL A 840 -23.73 6.09 5.47
N TYR A 841 -23.64 7.26 6.11
CA TYR A 841 -24.43 7.59 7.31
C TYR A 841 -25.92 7.72 6.99
N TRP A 842 -26.28 8.35 5.86
CA TRP A 842 -27.67 8.37 5.38
C TRP A 842 -28.15 6.96 5.07
N ALA A 843 -27.34 6.15 4.37
CA ALA A 843 -27.66 4.76 4.03
C ALA A 843 -27.91 3.91 5.28
N TRP A 844 -27.01 3.93 6.27
CA TRP A 844 -27.23 3.29 7.57
C TRP A 844 -28.46 3.83 8.30
N SER A 845 -28.77 5.14 8.19
CA SER A 845 -29.99 5.69 8.78
C SER A 845 -31.27 5.12 8.13
N VAL A 846 -31.26 4.86 6.81
CA VAL A 846 -32.37 4.21 6.09
C VAL A 846 -32.56 2.77 6.62
N TYR A 847 -31.49 1.99 6.72
CA TYR A 847 -31.58 0.60 7.22
C TYR A 847 -32.00 0.57 8.70
N CYS A 848 -31.40 1.38 9.57
CA CYS A 848 -31.75 1.42 10.98
C CYS A 848 -33.17 1.97 11.24
N ARG A 849 -33.74 2.79 10.33
CA ARG A 849 -35.18 3.08 10.32
C ARG A 849 -35.99 1.84 9.96
N HIS A 850 -35.69 1.19 8.83
CA HIS A 850 -36.40 -0.03 8.39
C HIS A 850 -36.41 -1.14 9.47
N ILE A 851 -35.25 -1.47 10.07
CA ILE A 851 -35.16 -2.47 11.15
C ILE A 851 -35.98 -2.05 12.38
N ARG A 852 -35.99 -0.74 12.72
CA ARG A 852 -36.81 -0.23 13.83
C ARG A 852 -38.31 -0.43 13.55
N THR A 853 -38.78 0.03 12.39
CA THR A 853 -40.17 -0.12 11.93
C THR A 853 -40.60 -1.59 11.90
N LEU A 854 -39.76 -2.49 11.39
CA LEU A 854 -39.97 -3.94 11.42
C LEU A 854 -40.16 -4.47 12.86
N PHE A 855 -39.34 -4.03 13.82
CA PHE A 855 -39.51 -4.39 15.22
C PHE A 855 -40.75 -3.78 15.88
N ASP A 856 -41.14 -2.56 15.52
CA ASP A 856 -42.35 -1.92 16.04
C ASP A 856 -43.61 -2.66 15.54
N LEU A 857 -43.68 -2.97 14.25
CA LEU A 857 -44.75 -3.77 13.62
C LEU A 857 -44.83 -5.18 14.19
N ALA A 858 -43.70 -5.88 14.24
CA ALA A 858 -43.64 -7.24 14.77
C ALA A 858 -44.07 -7.33 16.24
N ILE A 859 -43.79 -6.30 17.05
CA ILE A 859 -44.28 -6.22 18.44
C ILE A 859 -45.76 -5.89 18.48
N ALA A 860 -46.28 -5.06 17.57
CA ALA A 860 -47.72 -4.81 17.46
C ALA A 860 -48.49 -6.10 17.13
N ARG A 861 -48.09 -6.84 16.08
CA ARG A 861 -48.65 -8.16 15.76
C ARG A 861 -48.51 -9.16 16.91
N ARG A 862 -47.36 -9.18 17.61
CA ARG A 862 -47.15 -10.04 18.78
C ARG A 862 -47.99 -9.65 20.01
N LYS A 863 -48.39 -8.38 20.15
CA LYS A 863 -49.42 -7.96 21.13
C LYS A 863 -50.82 -8.40 20.69
N ALA A 864 -51.11 -8.39 19.39
CA ALA A 864 -52.34 -8.89 18.78
C ALA A 864 -52.40 -10.43 18.61
N GLY A 865 -51.57 -11.19 19.34
CA GLY A 865 -51.61 -12.65 19.38
C GLY A 865 -50.66 -13.41 18.45
N ALA A 866 -49.96 -12.74 17.52
CA ALA A 866 -49.04 -13.43 16.61
C ALA A 866 -47.84 -14.05 17.34
N SER A 867 -47.60 -15.35 17.15
CA SER A 867 -46.49 -16.07 17.77
C SER A 867 -45.20 -15.97 16.95
N PRO A 868 -44.02 -15.78 17.58
CA PRO A 868 -42.73 -15.89 16.90
C PRO A 868 -42.43 -17.32 16.45
N ALA A 869 -41.81 -17.47 15.28
CA ALA A 869 -41.45 -18.78 14.72
C ALA A 869 -40.58 -19.60 15.69
N SER A 870 -40.78 -20.91 15.73
CA SER A 870 -39.88 -21.82 16.45
C SER A 870 -38.53 -21.95 15.72
N LEU A 871 -37.50 -22.33 16.47
CA LEU A 871 -36.21 -22.66 15.87
C LEU A 871 -36.31 -23.89 14.94
N ARG A 872 -37.29 -24.78 15.16
CA ARG A 872 -37.55 -25.96 14.32
C ARG A 872 -38.10 -25.57 12.95
N GLU A 873 -39.02 -24.61 12.89
CA GLU A 873 -39.57 -24.09 11.62
C GLU A 873 -38.52 -23.32 10.82
N LEU A 874 -37.77 -22.43 11.48
CA LEU A 874 -36.68 -21.68 10.84
C LEU A 874 -35.59 -22.63 10.31
N TYR A 875 -35.22 -23.67 11.06
CA TYR A 875 -34.29 -24.70 10.61
C TYR A 875 -34.86 -25.56 9.48
N ALA A 876 -36.15 -25.93 9.52
CA ALA A 876 -36.80 -26.68 8.45
C ALA A 876 -36.85 -25.87 7.13
N GLY A 877 -37.16 -24.57 7.21
CA GLY A 877 -37.11 -23.65 6.07
C GLY A 877 -35.69 -23.50 5.51
N TRP A 878 -34.68 -23.36 6.38
CA TRP A 878 -33.26 -23.35 6.01
C TRP A 878 -32.83 -24.65 5.31
N ARG A 879 -33.24 -25.81 5.84
CA ARG A 879 -32.91 -27.13 5.29
C ARG A 879 -33.57 -27.35 3.93
N LYS A 880 -34.86 -27.01 3.79
CA LYS A 880 -35.61 -27.02 2.52
C LYS A 880 -34.96 -26.09 1.48
N HIS A 881 -34.46 -24.93 1.91
CA HIS A 881 -33.79 -23.98 1.03
C HIS A 881 -32.40 -24.44 0.54
N ASN A 882 -31.64 -25.18 1.36
CA ASN A 882 -30.27 -25.57 1.02
C ASN A 882 -30.12 -26.92 0.31
N HIS A 883 -31.04 -27.87 0.48
CA HIS A 883 -30.97 -29.13 -0.29
C HIS A 883 -31.07 -28.88 -1.80
N GLY A 884 -30.12 -29.45 -2.55
CA GLY A 884 -30.16 -29.56 -4.01
C GLY A 884 -29.99 -28.25 -4.77
N LYS A 885 -29.28 -27.25 -4.23
CA LYS A 885 -28.81 -26.12 -5.04
C LYS A 885 -27.86 -26.65 -6.13
N PRO A 886 -28.16 -26.50 -7.43
CA PRO A 886 -27.26 -26.96 -8.48
C PRO A 886 -26.07 -26.00 -8.63
N ASP A 887 -24.89 -26.52 -8.91
CA ASP A 887 -23.76 -25.74 -9.42
C ASP A 887 -24.05 -25.31 -10.86
N LEU A 888 -24.08 -23.99 -11.13
CA LEU A 888 -24.46 -23.37 -12.42
C LEU A 888 -23.59 -22.16 -12.78
#